data_AF-A0A2G3PGS1-F1
#
_entry.id   AF-A0A2G3PGS1-F1
#
_cell.length_a   1.000
_cell.length_b   1.000
_cell.length_c   1.000
_cell.angle_alpha   90.00
_cell.angle_beta   90.00
_cell.angle_gamma   90.00
#
_symmetry.space_group_name_H-M   'P 1'
#
loop_
_entity.id
_entity.type
_entity.pdbx_description
1 polymer ?
#
loop_
_entity_poly.entity_id
_entity_poly.type
_entity_poly.pdbx_seq_one_letter_code
_entity_poly.pdbx_strand_id
1 'polypeptide(L)'
;MFGAIGNFVYRLRFVVIAVMVALMAGLGLYGLDLNKHLSQSGWFDPGSPSVEGSQLRDEVLGRDHKSDVIMLVTPPAGTKVDDPAFATKVERIVEDLIAQHGDVVDRTDPGIVDPFKPAANDFDKATQAQVQARLFDASREHGFVSIGVRGDDDTTILNNYKKIESFFDDLPEKYDLPGTTIEMAGLQPVAGAMSAGMDEDIKRAEIIALPLVAVMLFFIFGGVIAACLPVVIGGLTIAGSLGIMKLLTHVTELNIFAQSVVTLIGLGIAIDYGLFIVSRFREELAEGYTTKDAVRRTVMTAGQTVVFSATIIVAALACLLLFPQGFLKSVAYGAIASVSLAAICSITVLAAILAILGPRIDMWGFSFLRRTKTKKEVEDSFWGRLAGWVMRHPLKTAIPVVLLLLALVIPFANIQFGGITEKYLPPNNDNRIAQQNFDKFFPTERTEEIKLVIEYNPESSDDAAKLQTIADEANKIPGFTKEFTLDGAQAEGNVVELAAGLIDQNTAGEAVKELRDIDTQGLNMYVAGTPALTQDSINALLDDLPLMVALLILVTSLLMFLAFGSVVLPIKAALVSALGLGSTLGILTWIFIDGHGSSIANFTPGPLMSAVLVLIIAIIYGLSTDYEVFLLSRMVEERQKGASTTDAIRRGTAHTGRIITAAAAILVVVTGAFGLSEIVMMKYIAYGMIAALILDATIIRMLLVPAIMKLLGDDCWWAPQWMKAIQEKIGLGETILDDENDPGRAARAVRGTRSAGTVVAEAPTSAMRMQPATDGRRPVPAGAPLARPSGPIGRPPAPRPSGPIPRPKPDRAVPQQDSEPQPRATPVPAMGGVRKPPSWTDSTSDAGSRPADTNGRIGQVRRPDPARPGQPQQPGRPSEPPVGGAVRRAPSRPAPDSDPVAPRTPNRENARRNRPDTGGWSLGAGGIRLGDPVPANGTPGPSENGSEQHRQPGRPPRPQPIRSDRIGPQQDPRPAEPRPSGPPVSSPRGVPAGRQERAGRSDGDPSSPLRRRPDLGPATPAGQPLIASLNPEQAQRPQNPAPAPTPPSPRPAPSAPASAPDEDDSSSGRRRVRGAGDGQISVRDLLRRRTDGPGPASGSESDN
;
A
#
# COMPACT_ATOMS: atom_id res chain seq x y z
N MET A 1 -2.31 26.66 12.85
CA MET A 1 -0.93 26.08 12.90
C MET A 1 -0.09 26.36 11.64
N PHE A 2 -0.45 25.82 10.47
CA PHE A 2 0.39 25.76 9.26
C PHE A 2 1.04 27.08 8.79
N GLY A 3 0.40 28.23 9.01
CA GLY A 3 0.98 29.55 8.69
C GLY A 3 2.26 29.89 9.46
N ALA A 4 2.46 29.31 10.65
CA ALA A 4 3.72 29.43 11.39
C ALA A 4 4.82 28.58 10.75
N ILE A 5 4.49 27.36 10.30
CA ILE A 5 5.41 26.46 9.57
C ILE A 5 5.90 27.13 8.29
N GLY A 6 4.99 27.67 7.46
CA GLY A 6 5.37 28.37 6.22
C GLY A 6 6.30 29.57 6.46
N ASN A 7 6.05 30.37 7.51
CA ASN A 7 6.93 31.48 7.90
C ASN A 7 8.30 30.99 8.43
N PHE A 8 8.33 29.93 9.24
CA PHE A 8 9.56 29.32 9.77
C PHE A 8 10.43 28.77 8.63
N VAL A 9 9.82 27.98 7.73
CA VAL A 9 10.47 27.39 6.56
C VAL A 9 11.01 28.47 5.64
N TYR A 10 10.25 29.54 5.36
CA TYR A 10 10.77 30.68 4.58
C TYR A 10 11.97 31.36 5.26
N ARG A 11 11.90 31.59 6.58
CA ARG A 11 12.96 32.26 7.36
C ARG A 11 14.26 31.44 7.40
N LEU A 12 14.17 30.13 7.60
CA LEU A 12 15.32 29.24 7.82
C LEU A 12 15.60 28.29 6.64
N ARG A 13 15.03 28.54 5.45
CA ARG A 13 15.08 27.67 4.25
C ARG A 13 16.41 26.96 3.99
N PHE A 14 17.55 27.66 4.07
CA PHE A 14 18.87 27.04 3.87
C PHE A 14 19.23 26.00 4.95
N VAL A 15 18.91 26.29 6.22
CA VAL A 15 19.12 25.37 7.35
C VAL A 15 18.15 24.20 7.27
N VAL A 16 16.89 24.44 6.92
CA VAL A 16 15.86 23.39 6.74
C VAL A 16 16.29 22.41 5.65
N ILE A 17 16.76 22.89 4.49
CA ILE A 17 17.29 22.03 3.43
C ILE A 17 18.54 21.29 3.91
N ALA A 18 19.52 21.99 4.47
CA ALA A 18 20.79 21.37 4.88
C ALA A 18 20.58 20.25 5.90
N VAL A 19 19.77 20.47 6.94
CA VAL A 19 19.48 19.48 7.99
C VAL A 19 18.67 18.32 7.44
N MET A 20 17.57 18.58 6.73
CA MET A 20 16.70 17.51 6.22
C MET A 20 17.38 16.68 5.12
N VAL A 21 18.10 17.30 4.19
CA VAL A 21 18.83 16.56 3.14
C VAL A 21 20.00 15.78 3.74
N ALA A 22 20.71 16.31 4.73
CA ALA A 22 21.75 15.53 5.44
C ALA A 22 21.15 14.35 6.22
N LEU A 23 19.99 14.52 6.86
CA LEU A 23 19.28 13.44 7.55
C LEU A 23 18.80 12.35 6.56
N MET A 24 18.20 12.74 5.44
CA MET A 24 17.72 11.80 4.41
C MET A 24 18.87 11.08 3.70
N ALA A 25 19.96 11.79 3.38
CA ALA A 25 21.15 11.17 2.82
C ALA A 25 21.86 10.25 3.83
N GLY A 26 21.90 10.62 5.11
CA GLY A 26 22.43 9.77 6.18
C GLY A 26 21.62 8.49 6.37
N LEU A 27 20.29 8.59 6.38
CA LEU A 27 19.39 7.43 6.41
C LEU A 27 19.51 6.58 5.15
N GLY A 28 19.58 7.19 3.96
CA GLY A 28 19.77 6.46 2.70
C GLY A 28 21.08 5.70 2.63
N LEU A 29 22.19 6.35 3.00
CA LEU A 29 23.52 5.73 3.10
C LEU A 29 23.55 4.61 4.15
N TYR A 30 22.83 4.77 5.27
CA TYR A 30 22.69 3.74 6.28
C TYR A 30 21.89 2.54 5.78
N GLY A 31 20.86 2.75 4.95
CA GLY A 31 19.94 1.74 4.44
C GLY A 31 20.37 1.01 3.16
N LEU A 32 21.55 1.28 2.59
CA LEU A 32 22.00 0.68 1.31
C LEU A 32 22.14 -0.86 1.35
N ASP A 33 22.29 -1.42 2.54
CA ASP A 33 22.43 -2.84 2.84
C ASP A 33 21.18 -3.42 3.54
N LEU A 34 20.02 -2.73 3.44
CA LEU A 34 18.76 -3.20 4.01
C LEU A 34 18.42 -4.63 3.55
N ASN A 35 18.60 -4.96 2.26
CA ASN A 35 18.39 -6.32 1.73
C ASN A 35 19.06 -7.44 2.55
N LYS A 36 20.19 -7.17 3.23
CA LYS A 36 20.91 -8.15 4.06
C LYS A 36 20.31 -8.39 5.45
N HIS A 37 19.29 -7.60 5.80
CA HIS A 37 18.60 -7.58 7.09
C HIS A 37 17.08 -7.82 6.92
N LEU A 38 16.64 -8.17 5.72
CA LEU A 38 15.25 -8.52 5.42
C LEU A 38 15.07 -10.04 5.47
N SER A 39 13.98 -10.47 6.11
CA SER A 39 13.61 -11.87 6.33
C SER A 39 12.77 -12.42 5.16
N GLN A 40 12.84 -13.74 4.94
CA GLN A 40 11.89 -14.49 4.12
C GLN A 40 10.56 -14.74 4.88
N SER A 41 10.59 -14.68 6.21
CA SER A 41 9.54 -15.13 7.13
C SER A 41 8.30 -14.22 7.18
N GLY A 42 7.31 -14.61 8.00
CA GLY A 42 6.19 -13.73 8.39
C GLY A 42 4.93 -13.85 7.53
N TRP A 43 4.78 -14.92 6.75
CA TRP A 43 3.58 -15.21 5.95
C TRP A 43 2.46 -15.89 6.73
N PHE A 44 2.80 -16.58 7.81
CA PHE A 44 1.87 -17.34 8.64
C PHE A 44 1.54 -16.59 9.94
N ASP A 45 0.54 -17.07 10.67
CA ASP A 45 0.23 -16.59 12.01
C ASP A 45 1.17 -17.28 13.03
N PRO A 46 2.11 -16.55 13.69
CA PRO A 46 2.99 -17.14 14.70
C PRO A 46 2.27 -17.63 15.97
N GLY A 47 0.96 -17.37 16.12
CA GLY A 47 0.13 -17.91 17.19
C GLY A 47 -0.69 -19.16 16.81
N SER A 48 -0.52 -19.73 15.61
CA SER A 48 -1.34 -20.86 15.17
C SER A 48 -0.85 -22.22 15.70
N PRO A 49 -1.75 -23.21 15.88
CA PRO A 49 -1.37 -24.59 16.22
C PRO A 49 -0.47 -25.25 15.16
N SER A 50 -0.57 -24.83 13.89
CA SER A 50 0.32 -25.31 12.83
C SER A 50 1.75 -24.76 12.96
N VAL A 51 1.94 -23.52 13.45
CA VAL A 51 3.28 -23.00 13.78
C VAL A 51 3.81 -23.66 15.04
N GLU A 52 3.00 -23.80 16.10
CA GLU A 52 3.39 -24.47 17.35
C GLU A 52 3.86 -25.92 17.09
N GLY A 53 3.08 -26.71 16.33
CA GLY A 53 3.46 -28.05 15.92
C GLY A 53 4.71 -28.10 15.04
N SER A 54 4.90 -27.11 14.16
CA SER A 54 6.12 -27.03 13.32
C SER A 54 7.36 -26.71 14.17
N GLN A 55 7.24 -25.84 15.18
CA GLN A 55 8.32 -25.50 16.10
C GLN A 55 8.70 -26.68 16.99
N LEU A 56 7.72 -27.37 17.60
CA LEU A 56 7.95 -28.59 18.38
C LEU A 56 8.67 -29.68 17.55
N ARG A 57 8.24 -29.84 16.29
CA ARG A 57 8.82 -30.79 15.34
C ARG A 57 10.24 -30.43 14.94
N ASP A 58 10.54 -29.16 14.68
CA ASP A 58 11.89 -28.69 14.36
C ASP A 58 12.84 -28.73 15.58
N GLU A 59 12.33 -28.49 16.81
CA GLU A 59 13.11 -28.57 18.05
C GLU A 59 13.49 -30.01 18.43
N VAL A 60 12.61 -30.98 18.20
CA VAL A 60 12.81 -32.38 18.62
C VAL A 60 13.33 -33.30 17.52
N LEU A 61 12.93 -33.11 16.26
CA LEU A 61 13.33 -33.99 15.13
C LEU A 61 14.38 -33.34 14.20
N GLY A 62 14.81 -32.10 14.50
CA GLY A 62 15.63 -31.28 13.62
C GLY A 62 14.87 -30.78 12.38
N ARG A 63 15.25 -29.61 11.84
CA ARG A 63 14.58 -28.97 10.70
C ARG A 63 14.56 -29.87 9.44
N ASP A 64 13.45 -29.86 8.69
CA ASP A 64 13.30 -30.73 7.52
C ASP A 64 13.96 -30.15 6.27
N HIS A 65 15.20 -30.56 6.02
CA HIS A 65 16.00 -30.12 4.88
C HIS A 65 15.76 -30.92 3.59
N LYS A 66 14.86 -31.92 3.58
CA LYS A 66 14.67 -32.85 2.44
C LYS A 66 14.20 -32.18 1.15
N SER A 67 13.55 -31.02 1.24
CA SER A 67 12.98 -30.27 0.12
C SER A 67 13.65 -28.91 -0.13
N ASP A 68 14.79 -28.61 0.52
CA ASP A 68 15.55 -27.37 0.32
C ASP A 68 15.97 -27.20 -1.15
N VAL A 69 16.81 -28.11 -1.64
CA VAL A 69 17.31 -28.13 -3.00
C VAL A 69 17.16 -29.54 -3.56
N ILE A 70 16.50 -29.65 -4.71
CA ILE A 70 16.27 -30.89 -5.43
C ILE A 70 16.99 -30.78 -6.77
N MET A 71 18.09 -31.51 -6.92
CA MET A 71 18.79 -31.62 -8.20
C MET A 71 18.18 -32.78 -8.99
N LEU A 72 17.27 -32.46 -9.91
CA LEU A 72 16.63 -33.42 -10.81
C LEU A 72 17.58 -33.73 -11.98
N VAL A 73 17.79 -35.01 -12.27
CA VAL A 73 18.76 -35.51 -13.25
C VAL A 73 18.06 -36.41 -14.26
N THR A 74 18.20 -36.09 -15.54
CA THR A 74 17.66 -36.87 -16.68
C THR A 74 18.80 -37.21 -17.65
N PRO A 75 19.21 -38.49 -17.79
CA PRO A 75 20.27 -38.90 -18.72
C PRO A 75 19.90 -38.68 -20.20
N PRO A 76 20.90 -38.68 -21.12
CA PRO A 76 20.62 -38.71 -22.55
C PRO A 76 19.86 -39.98 -22.95
N ALA A 77 18.98 -39.84 -23.95
CA ALA A 77 18.08 -40.91 -24.39
C ALA A 77 18.83 -42.20 -24.76
N GLY A 78 18.57 -43.28 -24.00
CA GLY A 78 19.23 -44.58 -24.13
C GLY A 78 20.15 -44.94 -22.96
N THR A 79 20.56 -43.96 -22.16
CA THR A 79 21.20 -44.16 -20.85
C THR A 79 20.10 -44.20 -19.76
N LYS A 80 20.40 -44.85 -18.63
CA LYS A 80 19.52 -44.93 -17.45
C LYS A 80 20.27 -44.43 -16.21
N VAL A 81 19.52 -43.96 -15.20
CA VAL A 81 20.11 -43.37 -13.98
C VAL A 81 20.89 -44.36 -13.11
N ASP A 82 20.69 -45.66 -13.31
CA ASP A 82 21.38 -46.76 -12.64
C ASP A 82 22.63 -47.29 -13.38
N ASP A 83 23.03 -46.69 -14.51
CA ASP A 83 24.32 -46.97 -15.15
C ASP A 83 25.46 -46.54 -14.20
N PRO A 84 26.35 -47.46 -13.74
CA PRO A 84 27.43 -47.12 -12.83
C PRO A 84 28.38 -46.05 -13.36
N ALA A 85 28.58 -45.95 -14.68
CA ALA A 85 29.43 -44.92 -15.29
C ALA A 85 28.77 -43.53 -15.26
N PHE A 86 27.44 -43.47 -15.35
CA PHE A 86 26.66 -42.26 -15.19
C PHE A 86 26.60 -41.84 -13.71
N ALA A 87 26.22 -42.78 -12.83
CA ALA A 87 26.12 -42.54 -11.39
C ALA A 87 27.45 -42.05 -10.79
N THR A 88 28.60 -42.60 -11.19
CA THR A 88 29.93 -42.12 -10.74
C THR A 88 30.21 -40.68 -11.16
N LYS A 89 29.69 -40.22 -12.31
CA LYS A 89 29.82 -38.80 -12.72
C LYS A 89 28.91 -37.88 -11.92
N VAL A 90 27.69 -38.31 -11.57
CA VAL A 90 26.76 -37.52 -10.75
C VAL A 90 27.20 -37.47 -9.29
N GLU A 91 27.69 -38.59 -8.72
CA GLU A 91 28.31 -38.64 -7.38
C GLU A 91 29.43 -37.58 -7.25
N ARG A 92 30.29 -37.47 -8.26
CA ARG A 92 31.35 -36.45 -8.27
C ARG A 92 30.81 -35.02 -8.18
N ILE A 93 29.64 -34.71 -8.73
CA ILE A 93 29.02 -33.38 -8.59
C ILE A 93 28.75 -33.10 -7.10
N VAL A 94 28.26 -34.11 -6.37
CA VAL A 94 27.98 -34.02 -4.93
C VAL A 94 29.28 -33.97 -4.11
N GLU A 95 30.29 -34.80 -4.44
CA GLU A 95 31.62 -34.75 -3.81
C GLU A 95 32.28 -33.37 -3.97
N ASP A 96 32.31 -32.83 -5.19
CA ASP A 96 32.92 -31.52 -5.48
C ASP A 96 32.13 -30.36 -4.86
N LEU A 97 30.80 -30.47 -4.76
CA LEU A 97 29.95 -29.50 -4.06
C LEU A 97 30.32 -29.42 -2.57
N ILE A 98 30.40 -30.56 -1.89
CA ILE A 98 30.81 -30.63 -0.47
C ILE A 98 32.27 -30.16 -0.30
N ALA A 99 33.17 -30.53 -1.22
CA ALA A 99 34.57 -30.11 -1.17
C ALA A 99 34.77 -28.59 -1.34
N GLN A 100 33.84 -27.91 -2.02
CA GLN A 100 33.86 -26.46 -2.24
C GLN A 100 33.02 -25.68 -1.20
N HIS A 101 31.97 -26.29 -0.64
CA HIS A 101 30.94 -25.62 0.15
C HIS A 101 30.52 -26.39 1.42
N GLY A 102 31.44 -27.15 2.03
CA GLY A 102 31.24 -27.92 3.27
C GLY A 102 30.86 -27.10 4.52
N ASP A 103 30.91 -25.76 4.45
CA ASP A 103 30.34 -24.87 5.46
C ASP A 103 28.81 -24.77 5.34
N VAL A 104 28.26 -24.98 4.14
CA VAL A 104 26.84 -24.84 3.78
C VAL A 104 26.12 -26.18 3.56
N VAL A 105 26.77 -27.18 2.96
CA VAL A 105 26.18 -28.50 2.70
C VAL A 105 27.14 -29.63 3.09
N ASP A 106 26.61 -30.67 3.75
CA ASP A 106 27.36 -31.88 4.10
C ASP A 106 26.41 -33.09 4.13
N ARG A 107 26.95 -34.31 3.93
CA ARG A 107 26.16 -35.55 3.92
C ARG A 107 25.54 -35.92 5.27
N THR A 108 25.95 -35.31 6.38
CA THR A 108 25.47 -35.63 7.74
C THR A 108 24.60 -34.54 8.37
N ASP A 109 25.00 -33.28 8.26
CA ASP A 109 24.27 -32.09 8.76
C ASP A 109 24.50 -30.94 7.78
N PRO A 110 23.47 -30.44 7.06
CA PRO A 110 22.03 -30.73 7.18
C PRO A 110 21.60 -32.07 6.55
N GLY A 111 22.51 -32.77 5.88
CA GLY A 111 22.24 -34.03 5.19
C GLY A 111 22.04 -33.89 3.68
N ILE A 112 22.43 -34.93 2.94
CA ILE A 112 22.20 -35.06 1.50
C ILE A 112 21.74 -36.49 1.22
N VAL A 113 20.53 -36.65 0.66
CA VAL A 113 19.97 -37.95 0.28
C VAL A 113 20.21 -38.18 -1.21
N ASP A 114 21.04 -39.19 -1.50
CA ASP A 114 21.74 -39.34 -2.76
C ASP A 114 21.64 -40.79 -3.26
N PRO A 115 20.95 -41.05 -4.37
CA PRO A 115 20.80 -42.40 -4.93
C PRO A 115 22.01 -42.84 -5.77
N PHE A 116 22.87 -41.91 -6.22
CA PHE A 116 24.00 -42.19 -7.11
C PHE A 116 25.24 -42.66 -6.33
N LYS A 117 25.32 -42.31 -5.04
CA LYS A 117 26.40 -42.72 -4.13
C LYS A 117 26.67 -44.24 -4.18
N PRO A 118 27.94 -44.66 -4.39
CA PRO A 118 28.30 -46.07 -4.36
C PRO A 118 28.23 -46.62 -2.92
N ALA A 119 27.50 -47.73 -2.75
CA ALA A 119 27.42 -48.43 -1.46
C ALA A 119 28.78 -49.04 -1.07
N ALA A 120 29.32 -48.63 0.08
CA ALA A 120 30.65 -49.06 0.53
C ALA A 120 30.67 -50.52 1.01
N ASN A 121 29.64 -50.94 1.75
CA ASN A 121 29.51 -52.28 2.34
C ASN A 121 28.24 -52.99 1.87
N ASP A 122 28.14 -54.31 2.10
CA ASP A 122 26.93 -55.09 1.77
C ASP A 122 25.70 -54.69 2.59
N PHE A 123 25.88 -54.12 3.79
CA PHE A 123 24.79 -53.52 4.57
C PHE A 123 24.25 -52.26 3.88
N ASP A 124 25.15 -51.35 3.48
CA ASP A 124 24.80 -50.09 2.81
C ASP A 124 24.08 -50.34 1.48
N LYS A 125 24.33 -51.48 0.80
CA LYS A 125 23.59 -51.85 -0.44
C LYS A 125 22.09 -52.00 -0.20
N ALA A 126 21.66 -52.47 0.97
CA ALA A 126 20.23 -52.61 1.28
C ALA A 126 19.58 -51.23 1.46
N THR A 127 20.21 -50.35 2.23
CA THR A 127 19.77 -48.96 2.42
C THR A 127 19.81 -48.17 1.11
N GLN A 128 20.90 -48.29 0.33
CA GLN A 128 21.04 -47.61 -0.96
C GLN A 128 20.01 -48.10 -1.98
N ALA A 129 19.66 -49.39 -1.97
CA ALA A 129 18.57 -49.92 -2.81
C ALA A 129 17.19 -49.35 -2.41
N GLN A 130 16.94 -49.09 -1.12
CA GLN A 130 15.73 -48.39 -0.66
C GLN A 130 15.71 -46.92 -1.11
N VAL A 131 16.84 -46.21 -0.98
CA VAL A 131 17.00 -44.83 -1.48
C VAL A 131 16.77 -44.78 -2.99
N GLN A 132 17.42 -45.65 -3.77
CA GLN A 132 17.24 -45.75 -5.22
C GLN A 132 15.81 -46.12 -5.63
N ALA A 133 15.12 -46.98 -4.87
CA ALA A 133 13.72 -47.34 -5.15
C ALA A 133 12.72 -46.18 -4.90
N ARG A 134 13.14 -45.11 -4.20
CA ARG A 134 12.34 -43.91 -3.93
C ARG A 134 12.77 -42.71 -4.80
N LEU A 135 14.07 -42.53 -5.01
CA LEU A 135 14.66 -41.35 -5.68
C LEU A 135 14.93 -41.58 -7.18
N PHE A 136 14.75 -42.80 -7.72
CA PHE A 136 14.68 -43.06 -9.16
C PHE A 136 13.24 -43.38 -9.57
N ASP A 137 12.83 -42.91 -10.75
CA ASP A 137 11.50 -43.21 -11.28
C ASP A 137 11.37 -44.68 -11.72
N ALA A 138 10.13 -45.16 -11.87
CA ALA A 138 9.85 -46.55 -12.23
C ALA A 138 10.44 -47.01 -13.59
N SER A 139 10.76 -46.07 -14.50
CA SER A 139 11.43 -46.34 -15.78
C SER A 139 12.95 -46.19 -15.75
N ARG A 140 13.52 -45.62 -14.68
CA ARG A 140 14.95 -45.25 -14.52
C ARG A 140 15.47 -44.26 -15.57
N GLU A 141 14.59 -43.39 -16.06
CA GLU A 141 14.91 -42.27 -16.97
C GLU A 141 15.05 -40.94 -16.21
N HIS A 142 14.57 -40.88 -14.97
CA HIS A 142 14.70 -39.73 -14.09
C HIS A 142 15.17 -40.16 -12.69
N GLY A 143 15.99 -39.33 -12.06
CA GLY A 143 16.43 -39.50 -10.68
C GLY A 143 16.72 -38.15 -10.04
N PHE A 144 16.64 -38.03 -8.72
CA PHE A 144 16.96 -36.78 -8.03
C PHE A 144 17.91 -36.95 -6.85
N VAL A 145 18.68 -35.90 -6.55
CA VAL A 145 19.42 -35.76 -5.29
C VAL A 145 18.70 -34.70 -4.44
N SER A 146 18.43 -35.04 -3.18
CA SER A 146 17.94 -34.09 -2.18
C SER A 146 19.14 -33.54 -1.41
N ILE A 147 19.34 -32.22 -1.47
CA ILE A 147 20.49 -31.51 -0.90
C ILE A 147 19.94 -30.55 0.16
N GLY A 148 20.17 -30.85 1.43
CA GLY A 148 19.88 -29.93 2.52
C GLY A 148 20.83 -28.74 2.52
N VAL A 149 20.37 -27.57 2.96
CA VAL A 149 21.19 -26.35 3.05
C VAL A 149 21.19 -25.84 4.50
N ARG A 150 22.39 -25.71 5.10
CA ARG A 150 22.52 -25.43 6.54
C ARG A 150 21.90 -24.09 6.91
N GLY A 151 21.06 -24.07 7.96
CA GLY A 151 20.57 -22.83 8.57
C GLY A 151 19.37 -23.09 9.48
N ASP A 152 19.28 -22.31 10.55
CA ASP A 152 18.22 -22.44 11.56
C ASP A 152 16.89 -21.77 11.14
N ASP A 153 16.92 -20.95 10.07
CA ASP A 153 15.78 -20.18 9.55
C ASP A 153 15.83 -20.04 8.02
N ASP A 154 14.65 -19.84 7.40
CA ASP A 154 14.50 -19.73 5.92
C ASP A 154 15.37 -18.65 5.27
N THR A 155 15.68 -17.57 6.00
CA THR A 155 16.51 -16.46 5.51
C THR A 155 17.98 -16.84 5.52
N THR A 156 18.46 -17.52 6.57
CA THR A 156 19.82 -18.08 6.60
C THR A 156 19.99 -19.16 5.54
N ILE A 157 19.01 -20.07 5.41
CA ILE A 157 19.05 -21.14 4.41
C ILE A 157 19.10 -20.55 2.99
N LEU A 158 18.20 -19.61 2.62
CA LEU A 158 18.25 -19.02 1.27
C LEU A 158 19.54 -18.21 1.03
N ASN A 159 20.03 -17.47 2.03
CA ASN A 159 21.29 -16.74 1.89
C ASN A 159 22.50 -17.68 1.76
N ASN A 160 22.40 -18.91 2.26
CA ASN A 160 23.39 -19.96 2.07
C ASN A 160 23.25 -20.65 0.71
N TYR A 161 22.02 -20.94 0.26
CA TYR A 161 21.75 -21.41 -1.11
C TYR A 161 22.32 -20.45 -2.15
N LYS A 162 22.12 -19.13 -2.00
CA LYS A 162 22.67 -18.09 -2.89
C LYS A 162 24.21 -18.02 -2.94
N LYS A 163 24.95 -18.71 -2.05
CA LYS A 163 26.40 -18.88 -2.16
C LYS A 163 26.80 -20.04 -3.07
N ILE A 164 25.92 -21.05 -3.19
CA ILE A 164 26.13 -22.28 -3.95
C ILE A 164 25.33 -22.32 -5.26
N GLU A 165 24.40 -21.40 -5.47
CA GLU A 165 23.56 -21.29 -6.68
C GLU A 165 24.40 -21.37 -7.98
N SER A 166 25.49 -20.59 -8.08
CA SER A 166 26.39 -20.60 -9.23
C SER A 166 27.35 -21.81 -9.30
N PHE A 167 27.20 -22.81 -8.43
CA PHE A 167 27.86 -24.12 -8.60
C PHE A 167 27.08 -25.00 -9.59
N PHE A 168 25.74 -24.83 -9.63
CA PHE A 168 24.81 -25.60 -10.46
C PHE A 168 24.72 -25.09 -11.92
N ASP A 169 25.32 -23.94 -12.21
CA ASP A 169 25.52 -23.43 -13.57
C ASP A 169 26.36 -24.43 -14.41
N ASP A 170 25.91 -24.69 -15.65
CA ASP A 170 26.61 -25.47 -16.69
C ASP A 170 27.12 -26.87 -16.26
N LEU A 171 26.49 -27.50 -15.26
CA LEU A 171 26.87 -28.84 -14.74
C LEU A 171 27.06 -29.91 -15.84
N PRO A 172 26.20 -30.03 -16.88
CA PRO A 172 26.39 -31.02 -17.93
C PRO A 172 27.68 -30.83 -18.74
N GLU A 173 28.17 -29.60 -18.89
CA GLU A 173 29.44 -29.31 -19.57
C GLU A 173 30.63 -29.51 -18.60
N LYS A 174 30.52 -29.00 -17.37
CA LYS A 174 31.54 -29.05 -16.31
C LYS A 174 31.96 -30.48 -15.95
N TYR A 175 31.05 -31.45 -16.05
CA TYR A 175 31.26 -32.85 -15.63
C TYR A 175 31.25 -33.88 -16.79
N ASP A 176 31.35 -33.44 -18.05
CA ASP A 176 31.34 -34.32 -19.23
C ASP A 176 30.08 -35.22 -19.27
N LEU A 177 28.89 -34.62 -19.17
CA LEU A 177 27.60 -35.31 -19.16
C LEU A 177 26.75 -34.93 -20.41
N PRO A 178 27.27 -35.15 -21.64
CA PRO A 178 26.67 -34.62 -22.87
C PRO A 178 25.25 -35.14 -23.10
N GLY A 179 24.30 -34.22 -23.28
CA GLY A 179 22.88 -34.54 -23.48
C GLY A 179 22.12 -34.92 -22.21
N THR A 180 22.74 -34.79 -21.03
CA THR A 180 22.05 -34.89 -19.73
C THR A 180 21.38 -33.56 -19.42
N THR A 181 20.12 -33.58 -18.98
CA THR A 181 19.46 -32.41 -18.39
C THR A 181 19.59 -32.49 -16.87
N ILE A 182 20.01 -31.40 -16.24
CA ILE A 182 20.00 -31.23 -14.79
C ILE A 182 19.16 -29.98 -14.49
N GLU A 183 18.17 -30.11 -13.62
CA GLU A 183 17.18 -29.06 -13.31
C GLU A 183 17.12 -28.83 -11.79
N MET A 184 17.02 -27.58 -11.34
CA MET A 184 17.03 -27.22 -9.91
C MET A 184 15.63 -26.88 -9.40
N ALA A 185 15.07 -27.79 -8.61
CA ALA A 185 13.75 -27.71 -7.98
C ALA A 185 13.87 -27.60 -6.43
N GLY A 186 12.74 -27.58 -5.72
CA GLY A 186 12.70 -27.43 -4.26
C GLY A 186 12.49 -25.99 -3.80
N LEU A 187 12.44 -25.82 -2.47
CA LEU A 187 12.08 -24.56 -1.80
C LEU A 187 13.06 -23.44 -2.14
N GLN A 188 14.37 -23.68 -2.06
CA GLN A 188 15.39 -22.64 -2.16
C GLN A 188 15.60 -22.13 -3.60
N PRO A 189 15.62 -22.97 -4.66
CA PRO A 189 15.68 -22.46 -6.03
C PRO A 189 14.42 -21.66 -6.43
N VAL A 190 13.24 -22.06 -5.95
CA VAL A 190 11.98 -21.33 -6.20
C VAL A 190 11.96 -20.00 -5.43
N ALA A 191 12.33 -19.99 -4.15
CA ALA A 191 12.44 -18.76 -3.34
C ALA A 191 13.57 -17.83 -3.82
N GLY A 192 14.67 -18.38 -4.32
CA GLY A 192 15.77 -17.68 -4.97
C GLY A 192 15.30 -16.94 -6.23
N ALA A 193 14.62 -17.64 -7.14
CA ALA A 193 14.01 -17.03 -8.33
C ALA A 193 13.00 -15.93 -7.98
N MET A 194 12.16 -16.12 -6.95
CA MET A 194 11.24 -15.08 -6.48
C MET A 194 11.99 -13.85 -5.97
N SER A 195 13.02 -14.05 -5.14
CA SER A 195 13.86 -12.98 -4.62
C SER A 195 14.62 -12.23 -5.73
N ALA A 196 15.09 -12.93 -6.76
CA ALA A 196 15.79 -12.33 -7.90
C ALA A 196 14.86 -11.45 -8.74
N GLY A 197 13.63 -11.92 -9.01
CA GLY A 197 12.60 -11.14 -9.71
C GLY A 197 12.23 -9.85 -8.97
N MET A 198 12.19 -9.87 -7.64
CA MET A 198 11.95 -8.67 -6.83
C MET A 198 13.11 -7.66 -6.85
N ASP A 199 14.36 -8.15 -6.84
CA ASP A 199 15.53 -7.29 -7.02
C ASP A 199 15.62 -6.75 -8.45
N GLU A 200 14.95 -7.37 -9.44
CA GLU A 200 14.78 -6.77 -10.76
C GLU A 200 13.62 -5.78 -10.83
N ASP A 201 12.50 -5.99 -10.11
CA ASP A 201 11.38 -5.04 -10.06
C ASP A 201 11.80 -3.63 -9.64
N ILE A 202 12.70 -3.53 -8.66
CA ILE A 202 13.27 -2.24 -8.21
C ILE A 202 14.07 -1.60 -9.35
N LYS A 203 14.91 -2.37 -10.07
CA LYS A 203 15.69 -1.89 -11.23
C LYS A 203 14.77 -1.49 -12.40
N ARG A 204 13.72 -2.27 -12.68
CA ARG A 204 12.68 -1.98 -13.68
C ARG A 204 11.97 -0.66 -13.34
N ALA A 205 11.64 -0.42 -12.07
CA ALA A 205 11.07 0.85 -11.62
C ALA A 205 12.04 2.05 -11.81
N GLU A 206 13.32 1.92 -11.45
CA GLU A 206 14.30 3.00 -11.68
C GLU A 206 14.52 3.30 -13.17
N ILE A 207 14.65 2.27 -14.00
CA ILE A 207 14.96 2.40 -15.44
C ILE A 207 13.74 2.87 -16.25
N ILE A 208 12.53 2.42 -15.92
CA ILE A 208 11.32 2.68 -16.71
C ILE A 208 10.50 3.83 -16.12
N ALA A 209 10.19 3.79 -14.82
CA ALA A 209 9.28 4.76 -14.23
C ALA A 209 9.91 6.14 -14.07
N LEU A 210 11.15 6.24 -13.55
CA LEU A 210 11.75 7.56 -13.27
C LEU A 210 11.89 8.44 -14.54
N PRO A 211 12.35 7.94 -15.71
CA PRO A 211 12.39 8.74 -16.93
C PRO A 211 10.98 9.10 -17.45
N LEU A 212 10.04 8.17 -17.44
CA LEU A 212 8.69 8.40 -17.96
C LEU A 212 7.90 9.38 -17.07
N VAL A 213 8.08 9.31 -15.75
CA VAL A 213 7.57 10.29 -14.79
C VAL A 213 8.24 11.65 -14.97
N ALA A 214 9.55 11.72 -15.16
CA ALA A 214 10.25 12.99 -15.40
C ALA A 214 9.75 13.69 -16.68
N VAL A 215 9.54 12.94 -17.76
CA VAL A 215 8.93 13.44 -19.01
C VAL A 215 7.50 13.94 -18.77
N MET A 216 6.69 13.17 -18.04
CA MET A 216 5.30 13.55 -17.73
C MET A 216 5.23 14.80 -16.84
N LEU A 217 6.04 14.90 -15.78
CA LEU A 217 6.17 16.08 -14.92
C LEU A 217 6.60 17.31 -15.72
N PHE A 218 7.49 17.15 -16.70
CA PHE A 218 7.88 18.21 -17.62
C PHE A 218 6.70 18.72 -18.47
N PHE A 219 5.85 17.83 -19.00
CA PHE A 219 4.63 18.23 -19.71
C PHE A 219 3.53 18.81 -18.80
N ILE A 220 3.44 18.35 -17.55
CA ILE A 220 2.49 18.87 -16.55
C ILE A 220 2.83 20.32 -16.21
N PHE A 221 4.07 20.60 -15.81
CA PHE A 221 4.48 21.92 -15.36
C PHE A 221 4.96 22.87 -16.46
N GLY A 222 5.44 22.33 -17.58
CA GLY A 222 5.95 23.13 -18.71
C GLY A 222 7.38 23.64 -18.54
N GLY A 223 8.17 23.08 -17.61
CA GLY A 223 9.56 23.47 -17.40
C GLY A 223 10.35 22.56 -16.45
N VAL A 224 11.67 22.50 -16.70
CA VAL A 224 12.58 21.50 -16.11
C VAL A 224 12.65 21.61 -14.59
N ILE A 225 12.89 22.81 -14.05
CA ILE A 225 13.09 23.02 -12.61
C ILE A 225 11.83 22.59 -11.82
N ALA A 226 10.64 22.97 -12.29
CA ALA A 226 9.37 22.56 -11.68
C ALA A 226 9.15 21.04 -11.71
N ALA A 227 9.61 20.36 -12.78
CA ALA A 227 9.48 18.91 -12.94
C ALA A 227 10.48 18.11 -12.09
N CYS A 228 11.70 18.61 -11.88
CA CYS A 228 12.69 17.95 -11.04
C CYS A 228 12.31 17.96 -9.55
N LEU A 229 11.54 18.95 -9.08
CA LEU A 229 11.24 19.12 -7.66
C LEU A 229 10.49 17.93 -7.03
N PRO A 230 9.39 17.40 -7.59
CA PRO A 230 8.75 16.20 -7.06
C PRO A 230 9.65 14.95 -7.09
N VAL A 231 10.46 14.78 -8.14
CA VAL A 231 11.38 13.61 -8.26
C VAL A 231 12.44 13.64 -7.16
N VAL A 232 13.01 14.82 -6.85
CA VAL A 232 13.96 14.98 -5.74
C VAL A 232 13.31 14.66 -4.39
N ILE A 233 12.05 15.01 -4.19
CA ILE A 233 11.31 14.67 -2.96
C ILE A 233 11.00 13.17 -2.90
N GLY A 234 10.66 12.53 -4.02
CA GLY A 234 10.53 11.08 -4.13
C GLY A 234 11.81 10.34 -3.72
N GLY A 235 12.95 10.67 -4.34
CA GLY A 235 14.24 10.06 -4.03
C GLY A 235 14.69 10.27 -2.57
N LEU A 236 14.51 11.47 -2.03
CA LEU A 236 14.79 11.74 -0.60
C LEU A 236 13.85 10.98 0.34
N THR A 237 12.60 10.74 -0.07
CA THR A 237 11.63 9.96 0.71
C THR A 237 12.00 8.49 0.73
N ILE A 238 12.32 7.88 -0.42
CA ILE A 238 12.78 6.49 -0.51
C ILE A 238 14.04 6.29 0.35
N ALA A 239 15.05 7.15 0.17
CA ALA A 239 16.30 7.10 0.94
C ALA A 239 16.04 7.14 2.46
N GLY A 240 15.16 8.04 2.92
CA GLY A 240 14.78 8.10 4.32
C GLY A 240 13.97 6.89 4.80
N SER A 241 13.03 6.36 4.00
CA SER A 241 12.23 5.20 4.40
C SER A 241 13.04 3.91 4.45
N LEU A 242 13.98 3.68 3.53
CA LEU A 242 14.91 2.54 3.59
C LEU A 242 15.79 2.60 4.85
N GLY A 243 16.31 3.79 5.18
CA GLY A 243 17.06 3.99 6.42
C GLY A 243 16.22 3.77 7.69
N ILE A 244 14.94 4.17 7.69
CA ILE A 244 14.02 3.90 8.80
C ILE A 244 13.68 2.41 8.90
N MET A 245 13.48 1.70 7.77
CA MET A 245 13.29 0.25 7.76
C MET A 245 14.52 -0.47 8.34
N LYS A 246 15.75 -0.06 7.99
CA LYS A 246 16.96 -0.63 8.62
C LYS A 246 17.13 -0.25 10.11
N LEU A 247 16.51 0.82 10.59
CA LEU A 247 16.44 1.07 12.04
C LEU A 247 15.43 0.14 12.73
N LEU A 248 14.37 -0.28 12.03
CA LEU A 248 13.36 -1.21 12.54
C LEU A 248 13.85 -2.67 12.56
N THR A 249 14.78 -3.09 11.68
CA THR A 249 15.37 -4.45 11.72
C THR A 249 16.15 -4.76 13.00
N HIS A 250 16.41 -3.77 13.88
CA HIS A 250 17.00 -3.99 15.21
C HIS A 250 15.96 -4.31 16.31
N VAL A 251 14.66 -4.24 15.99
CA VAL A 251 13.56 -4.44 16.96
C VAL A 251 12.44 -5.35 16.44
N THR A 252 12.33 -5.53 15.12
CA THR A 252 11.35 -6.40 14.46
C THR A 252 11.94 -6.94 13.16
N GLU A 253 11.76 -8.24 12.88
CA GLU A 253 11.99 -8.76 11.52
C GLU A 253 11.14 -8.00 10.49
N LEU A 254 11.73 -7.71 9.33
CA LEU A 254 11.03 -7.11 8.19
C LEU A 254 11.09 -8.05 6.99
N ASN A 255 9.93 -8.45 6.47
CA ASN A 255 9.85 -9.30 5.28
C ASN A 255 10.36 -8.57 4.01
N ILE A 256 11.09 -9.29 3.16
CA ILE A 256 11.72 -8.74 1.95
C ILE A 256 10.75 -8.09 0.95
N PHE A 257 9.50 -8.57 0.84
CA PHE A 257 8.48 -7.99 -0.04
C PHE A 257 8.00 -6.62 0.42
N ALA A 258 8.22 -6.25 1.68
CA ALA A 258 7.91 -4.92 2.16
C ALA A 258 8.70 -3.84 1.41
N GLN A 259 9.96 -4.08 1.05
CA GLN A 259 10.78 -3.07 0.36
C GLN A 259 10.19 -2.65 -0.99
N SER A 260 9.75 -3.62 -1.82
CA SER A 260 9.17 -3.33 -3.14
C SER A 260 7.84 -2.59 -3.03
N VAL A 261 6.96 -3.00 -2.10
CA VAL A 261 5.67 -2.33 -1.86
C VAL A 261 5.85 -0.92 -1.30
N VAL A 262 6.79 -0.73 -0.36
CA VAL A 262 7.10 0.58 0.23
C VAL A 262 7.73 1.52 -0.79
N THR A 263 8.54 1.01 -1.71
CA THR A 263 9.12 1.79 -2.81
C THR A 263 8.03 2.22 -3.81
N LEU A 264 7.14 1.30 -4.20
CA LEU A 264 5.96 1.58 -5.05
C LEU A 264 5.09 2.69 -4.47
N ILE A 265 4.63 2.53 -3.22
CA ILE A 265 3.74 3.47 -2.53
C ILE A 265 4.45 4.80 -2.27
N GLY A 266 5.66 4.74 -1.71
CA GLY A 266 6.43 5.90 -1.27
C GLY A 266 6.83 6.83 -2.42
N LEU A 267 7.30 6.27 -3.54
CA LEU A 267 7.67 7.05 -4.72
C LEU A 267 6.47 7.81 -5.28
N GLY A 268 5.34 7.13 -5.50
CA GLY A 268 4.14 7.72 -6.07
C GLY A 268 3.56 8.83 -5.20
N ILE A 269 3.34 8.56 -3.91
CA ILE A 269 2.76 9.54 -2.97
C ILE A 269 3.68 10.75 -2.77
N ALA A 270 5.00 10.56 -2.69
CA ALA A 270 5.95 11.66 -2.56
C ALA A 270 5.99 12.57 -3.79
N ILE A 271 5.83 12.01 -4.99
CA ILE A 271 5.72 12.79 -6.23
C ILE A 271 4.39 13.53 -6.28
N ASP A 272 3.28 12.90 -5.90
CA ASP A 272 1.95 13.54 -5.88
C ASP A 272 1.88 14.70 -4.89
N TYR A 273 2.35 14.51 -3.65
CA TYR A 273 2.46 15.59 -2.66
C TYR A 273 3.38 16.72 -3.17
N GLY A 274 4.50 16.35 -3.81
CA GLY A 274 5.37 17.32 -4.47
C GLY A 274 4.64 18.11 -5.57
N LEU A 275 3.81 17.43 -6.37
CA LEU A 275 3.07 17.99 -7.49
C LEU A 275 1.97 18.96 -7.00
N PHE A 276 1.22 18.62 -5.96
CA PHE A 276 0.22 19.51 -5.36
C PHE A 276 0.86 20.78 -4.77
N ILE A 277 1.96 20.65 -4.04
CA ILE A 277 2.69 21.78 -3.45
C ILE A 277 3.29 22.70 -4.53
N VAL A 278 3.92 22.14 -5.57
CA VAL A 278 4.48 22.90 -6.70
C VAL A 278 3.39 23.60 -7.51
N SER A 279 2.26 22.93 -7.76
CA SER A 279 1.12 23.54 -8.46
C SER A 279 0.56 24.71 -7.67
N ARG A 280 0.28 24.53 -6.37
CA ARG A 280 -0.30 25.59 -5.52
C ARG A 280 0.64 26.78 -5.37
N PHE A 281 1.93 26.56 -5.24
CA PHE A 281 2.90 27.65 -5.20
C PHE A 281 2.91 28.50 -6.48
N ARG A 282 2.78 27.86 -7.66
CA ARG A 282 2.69 28.57 -8.94
C ARG A 282 1.34 29.27 -9.14
N GLU A 283 0.25 28.75 -8.58
CA GLU A 283 -1.04 29.47 -8.49
C GLU A 283 -0.90 30.77 -7.68
N GLU A 284 -0.35 30.72 -6.47
CA GLU A 284 -0.19 31.89 -5.59
C GLU A 284 0.78 32.93 -6.19
N LEU A 285 1.86 32.51 -6.86
CA LEU A 285 2.71 33.44 -7.61
C LEU A 285 1.98 34.06 -8.82
N ALA A 286 1.09 33.33 -9.49
CA ALA A 286 0.30 33.85 -10.62
C ALA A 286 -0.86 34.77 -10.19
N GLU A 287 -1.38 34.61 -8.97
CA GLU A 287 -2.31 35.60 -8.35
C GLU A 287 -1.58 36.85 -7.82
N GLY A 288 -0.23 36.90 -7.89
CA GLY A 288 0.58 38.09 -7.65
C GLY A 288 1.15 38.24 -6.23
N TYR A 289 1.08 37.20 -5.40
CA TYR A 289 1.67 37.23 -4.05
C TYR A 289 3.21 37.21 -4.08
N THR A 290 3.84 37.78 -3.04
CA THR A 290 5.32 37.69 -2.91
C THR A 290 5.75 36.24 -2.65
N THR A 291 7.01 35.88 -2.94
CA THR A 291 7.52 34.53 -2.66
C THR A 291 7.35 34.10 -1.20
N LYS A 292 7.45 35.03 -0.24
CA LYS A 292 7.22 34.73 1.19
C LYS A 292 5.77 34.30 1.42
N ASP A 293 4.84 35.08 0.89
CA ASP A 293 3.42 34.94 1.19
C ASP A 293 2.82 33.79 0.36
N ALA A 294 3.32 33.56 -0.85
CA ALA A 294 3.04 32.37 -1.66
C ALA A 294 3.49 31.06 -0.97
N VAL A 295 4.69 31.01 -0.37
CA VAL A 295 5.11 29.84 0.45
C VAL A 295 4.19 29.66 1.66
N ARG A 296 3.90 30.74 2.42
CA ARG A 296 2.97 30.69 3.56
C ARG A 296 1.60 30.16 3.15
N ARG A 297 0.98 30.73 2.11
CA ARG A 297 -0.37 30.37 1.64
C ARG A 297 -0.41 28.96 1.05
N THR A 298 0.67 28.51 0.38
CA THR A 298 0.84 27.11 -0.07
C THR A 298 0.84 26.14 1.11
N VAL A 299 1.64 26.40 2.16
CA VAL A 299 1.70 25.53 3.35
C VAL A 299 0.38 25.58 4.14
N MET A 300 -0.31 26.72 4.17
CA MET A 300 -1.65 26.85 4.80
C MET A 300 -2.79 26.17 4.02
N THR A 301 -2.62 25.83 2.74
CA THR A 301 -3.68 25.22 1.92
C THR A 301 -3.29 23.81 1.46
N ALA A 302 -2.44 23.69 0.45
CA ALA A 302 -1.96 22.40 -0.06
C ALA A 302 -1.15 21.65 1.01
N GLY A 303 -0.32 22.33 1.80
CA GLY A 303 0.45 21.71 2.89
C GLY A 303 -0.43 21.15 4.01
N GLN A 304 -1.53 21.84 4.35
CA GLN A 304 -2.53 21.31 5.27
C GLN A 304 -3.24 20.10 4.67
N THR A 305 -3.66 20.17 3.40
CA THR A 305 -4.35 19.07 2.70
C THR A 305 -3.47 17.81 2.64
N VAL A 306 -2.18 17.96 2.28
CA VAL A 306 -1.19 16.87 2.25
C VAL A 306 -1.00 16.21 3.62
N VAL A 307 -0.96 16.97 4.71
CA VAL A 307 -0.80 16.37 6.05
C VAL A 307 -2.07 15.63 6.50
N PHE A 308 -3.26 16.13 6.19
CA PHE A 308 -4.51 15.40 6.45
C PHE A 308 -4.60 14.11 5.63
N SER A 309 -4.28 14.20 4.33
CA SER A 309 -4.12 13.07 3.40
C SER A 309 -3.20 11.99 3.97
N ALA A 310 -1.96 12.37 4.29
CA ALA A 310 -0.96 11.45 4.84
C ALA A 310 -1.40 10.82 6.16
N THR A 311 -2.07 11.58 7.04
CA THR A 311 -2.62 11.05 8.30
C THR A 311 -3.71 9.99 8.05
N ILE A 312 -4.53 10.17 7.01
CA ILE A 312 -5.58 9.21 6.62
C ILE A 312 -4.97 7.95 6.01
N ILE A 313 -3.97 8.07 5.13
CA ILE A 313 -3.24 6.91 4.58
C ILE A 313 -2.50 6.16 5.69
N VAL A 314 -1.81 6.88 6.59
CA VAL A 314 -1.14 6.27 7.76
C VAL A 314 -2.13 5.53 8.65
N ALA A 315 -3.32 6.09 8.90
CA ALA A 315 -4.37 5.40 9.65
C ALA A 315 -4.90 4.14 8.92
N ALA A 316 -5.07 4.21 7.60
CA ALA A 316 -5.51 3.06 6.80
C ALA A 316 -4.46 1.92 6.79
N LEU A 317 -3.18 2.27 6.65
CA LEU A 317 -2.06 1.33 6.75
C LEU A 317 -1.87 0.79 8.17
N ALA A 318 -2.14 1.59 9.21
CA ALA A 318 -2.06 1.13 10.60
C ALA A 318 -3.10 0.05 10.94
N CYS A 319 -4.21 -0.05 10.18
CA CYS A 319 -5.17 -1.14 10.32
C CYS A 319 -4.55 -2.51 9.97
N LEU A 320 -3.47 -2.56 9.18
CA LEU A 320 -2.74 -3.79 8.86
C LEU A 320 -1.95 -4.34 10.07
N LEU A 321 -1.74 -3.53 11.12
CA LEU A 321 -1.04 -3.94 12.34
C LEU A 321 -1.90 -4.81 13.27
N LEU A 322 -3.20 -4.96 13.00
CA LEU A 322 -4.07 -5.89 13.70
C LEU A 322 -3.66 -7.34 13.42
N PHE A 323 -3.41 -7.64 12.14
CA PHE A 323 -3.18 -9.00 11.67
C PHE A 323 -1.87 -9.60 12.19
N PRO A 324 -1.83 -10.91 12.48
CA PRO A 324 -0.66 -11.54 13.07
C PRO A 324 0.57 -11.59 12.14
N GLN A 325 0.38 -11.69 10.83
CA GLN A 325 1.44 -11.92 9.83
C GLN A 325 2.53 -10.83 9.84
N GLY A 326 3.79 -11.26 9.95
CA GLY A 326 4.97 -10.39 9.91
C GLY A 326 5.10 -9.58 8.61
N PHE A 327 4.69 -10.14 7.46
CA PHE A 327 4.65 -9.43 6.17
C PHE A 327 3.77 -8.17 6.22
N LEU A 328 2.54 -8.29 6.74
CA LEU A 328 1.60 -7.17 6.83
C LEU A 328 2.12 -6.06 7.75
N LYS A 329 2.69 -6.45 8.90
CA LYS A 329 3.37 -5.53 9.83
C LYS A 329 4.56 -4.83 9.17
N SER A 330 5.40 -5.56 8.44
CA SER A 330 6.57 -5.04 7.74
C SER A 330 6.20 -3.97 6.70
N VAL A 331 5.21 -4.29 5.85
CA VAL A 331 4.69 -3.36 4.85
C VAL A 331 4.08 -2.13 5.52
N ALA A 332 3.28 -2.32 6.58
CA ALA A 332 2.65 -1.23 7.31
C ALA A 332 3.68 -0.26 7.91
N TYR A 333 4.71 -0.77 8.61
CA TYR A 333 5.74 0.09 9.20
C TYR A 333 6.51 0.90 8.15
N GLY A 334 6.98 0.24 7.08
CA GLY A 334 7.72 0.92 6.02
C GLY A 334 6.87 1.93 5.23
N ALA A 335 5.61 1.60 4.96
CA ALA A 335 4.70 2.48 4.22
C ALA A 335 4.24 3.67 5.07
N ILE A 336 3.96 3.46 6.37
CA ILE A 336 3.71 4.55 7.32
C ILE A 336 4.92 5.48 7.42
N ALA A 337 6.14 4.94 7.50
CA ALA A 337 7.37 5.72 7.50
C ALA A 337 7.52 6.55 6.21
N SER A 338 7.34 5.92 5.05
CA SER A 338 7.49 6.58 3.74
C SER A 338 6.43 7.66 3.50
N VAL A 339 5.15 7.41 3.81
CA VAL A 339 4.05 8.39 3.65
C VAL A 339 4.19 9.56 4.63
N SER A 340 4.53 9.28 5.90
CA SER A 340 4.81 10.33 6.89
C SER A 340 5.98 11.21 6.45
N LEU A 341 7.03 10.59 5.91
CA LEU A 341 8.21 11.30 5.43
C LEU A 341 7.93 12.10 4.16
N ALA A 342 7.15 11.57 3.21
CA ALA A 342 6.68 12.29 2.02
C ALA A 342 5.99 13.60 2.41
N ALA A 343 5.06 13.52 3.36
CA ALA A 343 4.35 14.69 3.88
C ALA A 343 5.30 15.70 4.52
N ILE A 344 6.20 15.25 5.42
CA ILE A 344 7.20 16.10 6.09
C ILE A 344 8.11 16.79 5.06
N CYS A 345 8.67 16.05 4.10
CA CYS A 345 9.54 16.59 3.05
C CYS A 345 8.81 17.58 2.13
N SER A 346 7.53 17.36 1.84
CA SER A 346 6.72 18.29 1.02
C SER A 346 6.49 19.65 1.70
N ILE A 347 6.31 19.69 3.03
CA ILE A 347 6.07 20.93 3.78
C ILE A 347 7.35 21.57 4.35
N THR A 348 8.48 20.86 4.33
CA THR A 348 9.79 21.36 4.81
C THR A 348 10.78 21.58 3.67
N VAL A 349 11.35 20.51 3.11
CA VAL A 349 12.39 20.55 2.07
C VAL A 349 11.88 21.25 0.82
N LEU A 350 10.74 20.82 0.28
CA LEU A 350 10.20 21.39 -0.95
C LEU A 350 9.79 22.84 -0.75
N ALA A 351 9.02 23.16 0.29
CA ALA A 351 8.65 24.53 0.62
C ALA A 351 9.86 25.46 0.85
N ALA A 352 10.97 24.94 1.42
CA ALA A 352 12.23 25.67 1.55
C ALA A 352 12.92 25.91 0.19
N ILE A 353 12.94 24.91 -0.71
CA ILE A 353 13.51 25.08 -2.06
C ILE A 353 12.68 26.10 -2.85
N LEU A 354 11.35 26.03 -2.77
CA LEU A 354 10.43 27.02 -3.37
C LEU A 354 10.68 28.43 -2.82
N ALA A 355 11.00 28.57 -1.53
CA ALA A 355 11.38 29.84 -0.90
C ALA A 355 12.73 30.42 -1.41
N ILE A 356 13.61 29.59 -2.00
CA ILE A 356 14.89 30.02 -2.61
C ILE A 356 14.70 30.33 -4.11
N LEU A 357 13.95 29.49 -4.82
CA LEU A 357 13.70 29.63 -6.26
C LEU A 357 12.80 30.84 -6.55
N GLY A 358 11.70 31.00 -5.80
CA GLY A 358 10.68 32.00 -6.12
C GLY A 358 10.20 31.86 -7.58
N PRO A 359 10.05 32.97 -8.32
CA PRO A 359 9.71 32.95 -9.75
C PRO A 359 10.71 32.20 -10.65
N ARG A 360 11.93 31.86 -10.16
CA ARG A 360 12.91 31.09 -10.94
C ARG A 360 12.52 29.62 -11.12
N ILE A 361 11.48 29.12 -10.44
CA ILE A 361 10.90 27.80 -10.72
C ILE A 361 10.49 27.65 -12.20
N ASP A 362 10.11 28.77 -12.84
CA ASP A 362 9.74 28.86 -14.25
C ASP A 362 10.92 29.25 -15.17
N MET A 363 12.15 29.37 -14.68
CA MET A 363 13.28 29.90 -15.46
C MET A 363 13.56 29.08 -16.72
N TRP A 364 13.50 27.74 -16.64
CA TRP A 364 13.74 26.80 -17.74
C TRP A 364 12.44 26.13 -18.24
N GLY A 365 11.37 26.91 -18.41
CA GLY A 365 10.12 26.45 -19.04
C GLY A 365 9.92 26.90 -20.48
N PHE A 366 9.04 26.23 -21.22
CA PHE A 366 8.66 26.62 -22.58
C PHE A 366 7.39 27.49 -22.55
N SER A 367 7.49 28.74 -23.02
CA SER A 367 6.45 29.78 -22.83
C SER A 367 5.03 29.38 -23.27
N PHE A 368 4.89 28.48 -24.25
CA PHE A 368 3.58 27.98 -24.71
C PHE A 368 2.92 27.01 -23.72
N LEU A 369 3.70 26.22 -22.97
CA LEU A 369 3.22 25.32 -21.91
C LEU A 369 2.95 26.06 -20.59
N ARG A 370 3.58 27.22 -20.37
CA ARG A 370 3.51 27.99 -19.10
C ARG A 370 2.18 28.71 -18.84
N ARG A 371 1.22 28.75 -19.77
CA ARG A 371 -0.03 29.54 -19.58
C ARG A 371 -0.93 28.93 -18.49
N THR A 372 -0.81 29.47 -17.28
CA THR A 372 -1.84 29.42 -16.24
C THR A 372 -3.14 29.98 -16.82
N LYS A 373 -4.15 29.14 -16.97
CA LYS A 373 -5.46 29.54 -17.51
C LYS A 373 -6.19 30.44 -16.51
N THR A 374 -6.82 31.50 -17.01
CA THR A 374 -7.72 32.32 -16.20
C THR A 374 -8.91 31.49 -15.70
N LYS A 375 -9.53 31.90 -14.59
CA LYS A 375 -10.68 31.16 -13.99
C LYS A 375 -11.80 30.91 -15.01
N LYS A 376 -12.00 31.82 -15.97
CA LYS A 376 -12.94 31.65 -17.10
C LYS A 376 -12.50 30.57 -18.10
N GLU A 377 -11.24 30.57 -18.53
CA GLU A 377 -10.69 29.52 -19.42
C GLU A 377 -10.62 28.12 -18.77
N VAL A 378 -10.67 28.06 -17.43
CA VAL A 378 -10.85 26.81 -16.66
C VAL A 378 -12.33 26.40 -16.63
N GLU A 379 -13.24 27.34 -16.36
CA GLU A 379 -14.70 27.09 -16.39
C GLU A 379 -15.24 26.70 -17.79
N ASP A 380 -14.63 27.20 -18.87
CA ASP A 380 -14.95 26.88 -20.28
C ASP A 380 -14.20 25.62 -20.80
N SER A 381 -13.30 25.04 -19.99
CA SER A 381 -12.48 23.88 -20.38
C SER A 381 -13.29 22.58 -20.60
N PHE A 382 -12.61 21.50 -20.99
CA PHE A 382 -13.23 20.17 -21.01
C PHE A 382 -13.79 19.79 -19.62
N TRP A 383 -13.01 19.97 -18.56
CA TRP A 383 -13.43 19.68 -17.18
C TRP A 383 -14.60 20.56 -16.72
N GLY A 384 -14.54 21.87 -17.00
CA GLY A 384 -15.62 22.80 -16.66
C GLY A 384 -16.95 22.52 -17.39
N ARG A 385 -16.87 22.01 -18.63
CA ARG A 385 -18.04 21.55 -19.40
C ARG A 385 -18.55 20.18 -18.95
N LEU A 386 -17.68 19.23 -18.63
CA LEU A 386 -18.05 17.90 -18.12
C LEU A 386 -18.75 18.03 -16.76
N ALA A 387 -18.14 18.73 -15.80
CA ALA A 387 -18.78 19.05 -14.53
C ALA A 387 -20.10 19.81 -14.74
N GLY A 388 -20.13 20.81 -15.64
CA GLY A 388 -21.35 21.53 -16.01
C GLY A 388 -22.46 20.66 -16.62
N TRP A 389 -22.14 19.50 -17.21
CA TRP A 389 -23.12 18.52 -17.70
C TRP A 389 -23.60 17.59 -16.58
N VAL A 390 -22.68 17.00 -15.80
CA VAL A 390 -23.00 16.12 -14.65
C VAL A 390 -23.93 16.84 -13.67
N MET A 391 -23.63 18.11 -13.35
CA MET A 391 -24.41 18.92 -12.41
C MET A 391 -25.82 19.30 -12.91
N ARG A 392 -26.12 19.12 -14.21
CA ARG A 392 -27.47 19.25 -14.78
C ARG A 392 -28.22 17.91 -14.85
N HIS A 393 -27.50 16.80 -14.91
CA HIS A 393 -28.05 15.46 -15.12
C HIS A 393 -27.51 14.44 -14.10
N PRO A 394 -27.58 14.71 -12.77
CA PRO A 394 -26.94 13.88 -11.77
C PRO A 394 -27.48 12.45 -11.74
N LEU A 395 -28.81 12.24 -11.78
CA LEU A 395 -29.41 10.89 -11.82
C LEU A 395 -29.00 10.10 -13.08
N LYS A 396 -28.94 10.75 -14.25
CA LYS A 396 -28.49 10.12 -15.50
C LYS A 396 -26.99 9.82 -15.52
N THR A 397 -26.23 10.34 -14.56
CA THR A 397 -24.80 10.08 -14.39
C THR A 397 -24.60 9.01 -13.32
N ALA A 398 -25.18 9.18 -12.13
CA ALA A 398 -25.00 8.30 -10.99
C ALA A 398 -25.56 6.90 -11.22
N ILE A 399 -26.77 6.75 -11.79
CA ILE A 399 -27.40 5.43 -11.94
C ILE A 399 -26.59 4.51 -12.87
N PRO A 400 -26.20 4.92 -14.11
CA PRO A 400 -25.37 4.06 -14.96
C PRO A 400 -23.98 3.80 -14.38
N VAL A 401 -23.38 4.76 -13.69
CA VAL A 401 -22.05 4.58 -13.06
C VAL A 401 -22.12 3.59 -11.89
N VAL A 402 -23.12 3.68 -11.02
CA VAL A 402 -23.29 2.73 -9.91
C VAL A 402 -23.61 1.32 -10.46
N LEU A 403 -24.43 1.20 -11.49
CA LEU A 403 -24.69 -0.10 -12.13
C LEU A 403 -23.44 -0.70 -12.79
N LEU A 404 -22.60 0.12 -13.45
CA LEU A 404 -21.33 -0.32 -14.02
C LEU A 404 -20.37 -0.82 -12.92
N LEU A 405 -20.22 -0.05 -11.85
CA LEU A 405 -19.35 -0.41 -10.73
C LEU A 405 -19.86 -1.69 -10.03
N LEU A 406 -21.17 -1.80 -9.77
CA LEU A 406 -21.76 -3.03 -9.22
C LEU A 406 -21.61 -4.24 -10.15
N ALA A 407 -21.64 -4.06 -11.47
CA ALA A 407 -21.35 -5.14 -12.42
C ALA A 407 -19.87 -5.58 -12.34
N LEU A 408 -18.95 -4.64 -12.13
CA LEU A 408 -17.52 -4.92 -11.91
C LEU A 408 -17.23 -5.56 -10.53
N VAL A 409 -18.15 -5.46 -9.56
CA VAL A 409 -18.06 -6.20 -8.28
C VAL A 409 -18.38 -7.70 -8.46
N ILE A 410 -19.21 -8.08 -9.44
CA ILE A 410 -19.74 -9.47 -9.55
C ILE A 410 -18.65 -10.56 -9.51
N PRO A 411 -17.51 -10.45 -10.24
CA PRO A 411 -16.48 -11.50 -10.21
C PRO A 411 -15.82 -11.69 -8.84
N PHE A 412 -15.86 -10.70 -7.94
CA PHE A 412 -15.28 -10.81 -6.59
C PHE A 412 -15.89 -11.96 -5.77
N ALA A 413 -17.12 -12.39 -6.10
CA ALA A 413 -17.75 -13.56 -5.49
C ALA A 413 -17.04 -14.89 -5.81
N ASN A 414 -16.15 -14.93 -6.82
CA ASN A 414 -15.30 -16.08 -7.17
C ASN A 414 -13.87 -15.94 -6.64
N ILE A 415 -13.63 -15.16 -5.58
CA ILE A 415 -12.29 -15.04 -5.00
C ILE A 415 -11.87 -16.35 -4.32
N GLN A 416 -10.62 -16.76 -4.55
CA GLN A 416 -10.01 -18.00 -4.07
C GLN A 416 -8.70 -17.67 -3.36
N PHE A 417 -8.42 -18.35 -2.24
CA PHE A 417 -7.22 -18.14 -1.44
C PHE A 417 -6.30 -19.35 -1.45
N GLY A 418 -4.98 -19.10 -1.39
CA GLY A 418 -3.98 -20.16 -1.35
C GLY A 418 -2.60 -19.68 -0.90
N GLY A 419 -1.66 -20.61 -0.81
CA GLY A 419 -0.28 -20.36 -0.40
C GLY A 419 0.57 -19.75 -1.51
N ILE A 420 1.85 -19.52 -1.20
CA ILE A 420 2.89 -19.25 -2.21
C ILE A 420 3.27 -20.58 -2.86
N THR A 421 3.32 -20.62 -4.18
CA THR A 421 3.63 -21.84 -4.97
C THR A 421 4.51 -21.48 -6.17
N GLU A 422 5.05 -22.48 -6.87
CA GLU A 422 5.86 -22.31 -8.09
C GLU A 422 5.12 -21.51 -9.18
N LYS A 423 3.78 -21.56 -9.18
CA LYS A 423 2.87 -20.81 -10.06
C LYS A 423 2.98 -19.28 -9.94
N TYR A 424 3.61 -18.76 -8.88
CA TYR A 424 3.89 -17.33 -8.70
C TYR A 424 5.05 -16.81 -9.56
N LEU A 425 5.85 -17.71 -10.15
CA LEU A 425 6.84 -17.41 -11.19
C LEU A 425 6.19 -17.51 -12.58
N PRO A 426 6.75 -16.87 -13.63
CA PRO A 426 6.26 -17.02 -15.01
C PRO A 426 6.25 -18.49 -15.47
N PRO A 427 5.32 -18.91 -16.33
CA PRO A 427 5.23 -20.30 -16.84
C PRO A 427 6.41 -20.73 -17.73
N ASN A 428 7.35 -19.83 -18.02
CA ASN A 428 8.58 -20.07 -18.78
C ASN A 428 9.86 -19.87 -17.93
N ASN A 429 9.75 -19.82 -16.60
CA ASN A 429 10.89 -19.75 -15.70
C ASN A 429 11.45 -21.15 -15.42
N ASP A 430 12.78 -21.30 -15.48
CA ASP A 430 13.42 -22.62 -15.46
C ASP A 430 13.26 -23.35 -14.12
N ASN A 431 13.45 -22.69 -12.97
CA ASN A 431 13.24 -23.28 -11.64
C ASN A 431 11.78 -23.68 -11.42
N ARG A 432 10.83 -22.96 -12.04
CA ARG A 432 9.42 -23.36 -12.06
C ARG A 432 9.20 -24.62 -12.90
N ILE A 433 9.79 -24.70 -14.10
CA ILE A 433 9.70 -25.87 -14.97
C ILE A 433 10.33 -27.09 -14.28
N ALA A 434 11.47 -26.92 -13.62
CA ALA A 434 12.12 -27.94 -12.80
C ALA A 434 11.18 -28.51 -11.72
N GLN A 435 10.51 -27.66 -10.94
CA GLN A 435 9.53 -28.11 -9.95
C GLN A 435 8.36 -28.86 -10.59
N GLN A 436 7.82 -28.36 -11.70
CA GLN A 436 6.70 -29.01 -12.40
C GLN A 436 7.09 -30.33 -13.09
N ASN A 437 8.36 -30.48 -13.49
CA ASN A 437 8.93 -31.75 -13.93
C ASN A 437 9.10 -32.72 -12.76
N PHE A 438 9.66 -32.27 -11.64
CA PHE A 438 9.80 -33.06 -10.41
C PHE A 438 8.44 -33.59 -9.91
N ASP A 439 7.44 -32.72 -9.72
CA ASP A 439 6.09 -33.10 -9.25
C ASP A 439 5.38 -34.11 -10.18
N LYS A 440 5.76 -34.11 -11.47
CA LYS A 440 5.25 -34.99 -12.52
C LYS A 440 5.96 -36.35 -12.56
N PHE A 441 7.26 -36.38 -12.32
CA PHE A 441 8.06 -37.61 -12.33
C PHE A 441 8.01 -38.35 -10.97
N PHE A 442 7.88 -37.60 -9.86
CA PHE A 442 7.86 -38.12 -8.49
C PHE A 442 6.60 -37.67 -7.72
N PRO A 443 5.38 -38.05 -8.17
CA PRO A 443 4.12 -37.53 -7.63
C PRO A 443 3.84 -37.89 -6.16
N THR A 444 4.58 -38.85 -5.59
CA THR A 444 4.53 -39.25 -4.16
C THR A 444 5.49 -38.45 -3.28
N GLU A 445 6.45 -37.73 -3.85
CA GLU A 445 7.56 -37.05 -3.16
C GLU A 445 7.34 -35.53 -3.10
N ARG A 446 6.09 -35.08 -2.89
CA ARG A 446 5.77 -33.65 -2.87
C ARG A 446 6.54 -32.91 -1.79
N THR A 447 7.02 -31.73 -2.14
CA THR A 447 7.75 -30.81 -1.25
C THR A 447 6.88 -30.22 -0.14
N GLU A 448 5.55 -30.24 -0.29
CA GLU A 448 4.56 -29.78 0.68
C GLU A 448 3.72 -30.96 1.21
N GLU A 449 4.04 -31.43 2.41
CA GLU A 449 3.25 -32.45 3.13
C GLU A 449 2.46 -31.84 4.30
N ILE A 450 1.30 -32.43 4.62
CA ILE A 450 0.68 -32.25 5.93
C ILE A 450 1.40 -33.18 6.92
N LYS A 451 1.71 -32.66 8.10
CA LYS A 451 2.44 -33.36 9.15
C LYS A 451 1.57 -33.46 10.40
N LEU A 452 1.38 -34.67 10.91
CA LEU A 452 0.81 -34.96 12.22
C LEU A 452 1.96 -35.09 13.21
N VAL A 453 2.12 -34.09 14.05
CA VAL A 453 3.16 -34.02 15.09
C VAL A 453 2.49 -34.41 16.40
N ILE A 454 2.81 -35.58 16.93
CA ILE A 454 2.12 -36.16 18.08
C ILE A 454 3.10 -36.34 19.25
N GLU A 455 2.75 -35.81 20.42
CA GLU A 455 3.45 -36.11 21.66
C GLU A 455 2.96 -37.44 22.25
N TYR A 456 3.88 -38.33 22.62
CA TYR A 456 3.58 -39.66 23.15
C TYR A 456 4.67 -40.14 24.13
N ASN A 457 4.33 -41.08 25.01
CA ASN A 457 5.33 -41.77 25.82
C ASN A 457 5.83 -43.03 25.08
N PRO A 458 7.11 -43.12 24.68
CA PRO A 458 7.66 -44.30 23.98
C PRO A 458 7.72 -45.57 24.85
N GLU A 459 7.65 -45.45 26.18
CA GLU A 459 7.56 -46.60 27.09
C GLU A 459 6.10 -47.11 27.27
N SER A 460 5.11 -46.40 26.73
CA SER A 460 3.69 -46.73 26.88
C SER A 460 3.15 -47.53 25.69
N SER A 461 2.81 -48.79 25.93
CA SER A 461 2.10 -49.63 24.94
C SER A 461 0.67 -49.15 24.66
N ASP A 462 0.08 -48.35 25.56
CA ASP A 462 -1.23 -47.72 25.38
C ASP A 462 -1.13 -46.55 24.38
N ASP A 463 -0.09 -45.73 24.50
CA ASP A 463 0.19 -44.62 23.58
C ASP A 463 0.53 -45.14 22.18
N ALA A 464 1.31 -46.23 22.07
CA ALA A 464 1.57 -46.88 20.79
C ALA A 464 0.29 -47.40 20.09
N ALA A 465 -0.69 -47.89 20.84
CA ALA A 465 -1.99 -48.30 20.29
C ALA A 465 -2.84 -47.09 19.86
N LYS A 466 -2.78 -45.98 20.60
CA LYS A 466 -3.42 -44.71 20.21
C LYS A 466 -2.81 -44.13 18.94
N LEU A 467 -1.47 -44.15 18.80
CA LEU A 467 -0.78 -43.70 17.58
C LEU A 467 -1.24 -44.48 16.35
N GLN A 468 -1.34 -45.81 16.44
CA GLN A 468 -1.90 -46.61 15.35
C GLN A 468 -3.37 -46.26 15.07
N THR A 469 -4.17 -46.00 16.11
CA THR A 469 -5.58 -45.59 15.94
C THR A 469 -5.71 -44.23 15.25
N ILE A 470 -4.85 -43.26 15.58
CA ILE A 470 -4.78 -41.94 14.93
C ILE A 470 -4.37 -42.10 13.46
N ALA A 471 -3.38 -42.93 13.15
CA ALA A 471 -2.99 -43.23 11.78
C ALA A 471 -4.14 -43.91 11.00
N ASP A 472 -4.79 -44.91 11.61
CA ASP A 472 -5.96 -45.59 11.05
C ASP A 472 -7.16 -44.66 10.86
N GLU A 473 -7.27 -43.55 11.61
CA GLU A 473 -8.32 -42.51 11.40
C GLU A 473 -7.93 -41.49 10.34
N ALA A 474 -6.67 -41.03 10.32
CA ALA A 474 -6.17 -40.18 9.25
C ALA A 474 -6.28 -40.86 7.87
N ASN A 475 -6.02 -42.17 7.79
CA ASN A 475 -6.16 -42.96 6.56
C ASN A 475 -7.60 -43.22 6.10
N LYS A 476 -8.62 -42.86 6.91
CA LYS A 476 -10.03 -42.88 6.46
C LYS A 476 -10.38 -41.63 5.65
N ILE A 477 -9.60 -40.55 5.76
CA ILE A 477 -9.80 -39.29 5.05
C ILE A 477 -9.23 -39.43 3.63
N PRO A 478 -10.04 -39.24 2.57
CA PRO A 478 -9.57 -39.36 1.19
C PRO A 478 -8.75 -38.14 0.76
N GLY A 479 -7.82 -38.34 -0.19
CA GLY A 479 -7.13 -37.25 -0.88
C GLY A 479 -5.64 -37.10 -0.58
N PHE A 480 -5.03 -38.00 0.19
CA PHE A 480 -3.58 -38.04 0.42
C PHE A 480 -2.82 -38.83 -0.66
N THR A 481 -1.56 -38.49 -0.90
CA THR A 481 -0.67 -39.15 -1.88
C THR A 481 -0.10 -40.48 -1.38
N LYS A 482 -0.05 -40.67 -0.05
CA LYS A 482 0.39 -41.88 0.64
C LYS A 482 -0.37 -42.01 1.96
N GLU A 483 -0.38 -43.21 2.55
CA GLU A 483 -0.98 -43.47 3.86
C GLU A 483 -0.08 -42.90 4.98
N PHE A 484 -0.69 -42.36 6.03
CA PHE A 484 -0.02 -42.06 7.29
C PHE A 484 0.34 -43.39 7.97
N THR A 485 1.62 -43.65 8.18
CA THR A 485 2.12 -44.93 8.73
C THR A 485 3.23 -44.69 9.75
N LEU A 486 3.27 -45.53 10.79
CA LEU A 486 4.37 -45.58 11.74
C LEU A 486 5.63 -46.22 11.14
N ASP A 487 5.49 -47.03 10.09
CA ASP A 487 6.61 -47.64 9.37
C ASP A 487 7.27 -46.58 8.45
N GLY A 488 8.46 -46.11 8.84
CA GLY A 488 9.15 -44.99 8.20
C GLY A 488 8.83 -43.60 8.79
N ALA A 489 8.00 -43.52 9.84
CA ALA A 489 7.78 -42.29 10.60
C ALA A 489 9.11 -41.76 11.19
N GLN A 490 9.19 -40.43 11.41
CA GLN A 490 10.30 -39.84 12.15
C GLN A 490 9.91 -39.75 13.62
N ALA A 491 10.71 -40.30 14.53
CA ALA A 491 10.42 -40.27 15.96
C ALA A 491 11.70 -40.11 16.77
N GLU A 492 11.71 -39.14 17.69
CA GLU A 492 12.79 -38.93 18.66
C GLU A 492 12.21 -38.46 19.99
N GLY A 493 12.78 -38.95 21.10
CA GLY A 493 12.31 -38.64 22.44
C GLY A 493 10.83 -39.01 22.65
N ASN A 494 9.99 -38.00 22.78
CA ASN A 494 8.55 -38.10 23.02
C ASN A 494 7.68 -37.57 21.86
N VAL A 495 8.25 -37.37 20.67
CA VAL A 495 7.55 -36.81 19.50
C VAL A 495 7.66 -37.75 18.31
N VAL A 496 6.54 -37.95 17.59
CA VAL A 496 6.49 -38.66 16.31
C VAL A 496 5.83 -37.79 15.24
N GLU A 497 6.39 -37.85 14.02
CA GLU A 497 5.89 -37.20 12.81
C GLU A 497 5.37 -38.25 11.83
N LEU A 498 4.06 -38.20 11.55
CA LEU A 498 3.43 -38.88 10.40
C LEU A 498 3.19 -37.84 9.30
N ALA A 499 3.60 -38.08 8.07
CA ALA A 499 3.51 -37.09 6.99
C ALA A 499 2.86 -37.65 5.72
N ALA A 500 2.03 -36.84 5.05
CA ALA A 500 1.50 -37.13 3.72
C ALA A 500 1.14 -35.86 2.93
N GLY A 501 1.60 -35.78 1.69
CA GLY A 501 1.16 -34.79 0.70
C GLY A 501 -0.31 -34.96 0.30
N LEU A 502 -0.95 -33.86 -0.11
CA LEU A 502 -2.29 -33.89 -0.71
C LEU A 502 -2.23 -34.13 -2.22
N ILE A 503 -3.21 -34.85 -2.77
CA ILE A 503 -3.40 -35.00 -4.22
C ILE A 503 -3.83 -33.66 -4.83
N ASP A 504 -4.82 -33.00 -4.23
CA ASP A 504 -5.28 -31.67 -4.60
C ASP A 504 -4.99 -30.68 -3.46
N GLN A 505 -4.30 -29.58 -3.74
CA GLN A 505 -4.06 -28.52 -2.75
C GLN A 505 -5.34 -27.77 -2.37
N ASN A 506 -6.38 -27.80 -3.22
CA ASN A 506 -7.63 -27.07 -2.96
C ASN A 506 -8.47 -27.68 -1.81
N THR A 507 -8.31 -28.98 -1.51
CA THR A 507 -9.00 -29.64 -0.39
C THR A 507 -8.28 -29.46 0.96
N ALA A 508 -7.16 -28.73 1.00
CA ALA A 508 -6.37 -28.56 2.21
C ALA A 508 -7.16 -28.02 3.41
N GLY A 509 -8.08 -27.08 3.20
CA GLY A 509 -8.91 -26.52 4.27
C GLY A 509 -9.88 -27.54 4.89
N GLU A 510 -10.35 -28.50 4.11
CA GLU A 510 -11.22 -29.58 4.58
C GLU A 510 -10.37 -30.69 5.24
N ALA A 511 -9.29 -31.13 4.59
CA ALA A 511 -8.39 -32.16 5.12
C ALA A 511 -7.72 -31.76 6.44
N VAL A 512 -7.22 -30.52 6.57
CA VAL A 512 -6.64 -29.99 7.82
C VAL A 512 -7.69 -29.91 8.93
N LYS A 513 -8.96 -29.67 8.59
CA LYS A 513 -10.05 -29.69 9.58
C LYS A 513 -10.39 -31.11 10.01
N GLU A 514 -10.59 -32.04 9.08
CA GLU A 514 -10.93 -33.43 9.40
C GLU A 514 -9.82 -34.12 10.21
N LEU A 515 -8.55 -33.84 9.92
CA LEU A 515 -7.41 -34.30 10.73
C LEU A 515 -7.39 -33.71 12.16
N ARG A 516 -7.97 -32.52 12.38
CA ARG A 516 -8.07 -31.89 13.71
C ARG A 516 -9.31 -32.33 14.50
N ASP A 517 -10.30 -32.92 13.83
CA ASP A 517 -11.52 -33.47 14.42
C ASP A 517 -11.34 -34.95 14.88
N ILE A 518 -10.16 -35.56 14.68
CA ILE A 518 -9.79 -36.92 15.12
C ILE A 518 -9.70 -37.00 16.65
N ASP A 519 -10.18 -38.11 17.25
CA ASP A 519 -10.02 -38.36 18.69
C ASP A 519 -8.61 -38.88 19.01
N THR A 520 -7.77 -38.02 19.58
CA THR A 520 -6.40 -38.35 19.98
C THR A 520 -6.31 -39.23 21.25
N GLN A 521 -7.45 -39.54 21.88
CA GLN A 521 -7.55 -40.35 23.10
C GLN A 521 -6.66 -39.84 24.26
N GLY A 522 -6.44 -38.53 24.29
CA GLY A 522 -5.65 -37.82 25.30
C GLY A 522 -4.18 -37.57 24.95
N LEU A 523 -3.72 -37.91 23.75
CA LEU A 523 -2.43 -37.44 23.23
C LEU A 523 -2.54 -36.00 22.70
N ASN A 524 -1.45 -35.23 22.75
CA ASN A 524 -1.39 -33.93 22.06
C ASN A 524 -1.01 -34.16 20.60
N MET A 525 -1.84 -33.70 19.66
CA MET A 525 -1.55 -33.75 18.22
C MET A 525 -1.67 -32.35 17.61
N TYR A 526 -0.64 -31.96 16.87
CA TYR A 526 -0.63 -30.74 16.07
C TYR A 526 -0.64 -31.10 14.58
N VAL A 527 -1.60 -30.52 13.84
CA VAL A 527 -1.66 -30.64 12.37
C VAL A 527 -0.90 -29.46 11.77
N ALA A 528 0.29 -29.76 11.26
CA ALA A 528 1.35 -28.85 10.82
C ALA A 528 1.72 -29.07 9.33
N GLY A 529 2.77 -28.41 8.86
CA GLY A 529 3.17 -28.39 7.44
C GLY A 529 2.49 -27.29 6.62
N THR A 530 3.04 -27.01 5.42
CA THR A 530 2.69 -25.84 4.59
C THR A 530 1.19 -25.66 4.32
N PRO A 531 0.38 -26.72 4.06
CA PRO A 531 -1.06 -26.56 3.86
C PRO A 531 -1.79 -26.11 5.13
N ALA A 532 -1.40 -26.62 6.31
CA ALA A 532 -2.01 -26.22 7.58
C ALA A 532 -1.59 -24.81 8.02
N LEU A 533 -0.31 -24.46 7.85
CA LEU A 533 0.23 -23.11 8.04
C LEU A 533 -0.49 -22.07 7.16
N THR A 534 -0.77 -22.44 5.91
CA THR A 534 -1.52 -21.62 4.96
C THR A 534 -2.98 -21.45 5.40
N GLN A 535 -3.67 -22.54 5.76
CA GLN A 535 -5.07 -22.48 6.17
C GLN A 535 -5.27 -21.66 7.45
N ASP A 536 -4.40 -21.79 8.45
CA ASP A 536 -4.50 -20.99 9.68
C ASP A 536 -4.24 -19.50 9.41
N SER A 537 -3.28 -19.18 8.53
CA SER A 537 -3.04 -17.79 8.09
C SER A 537 -4.23 -17.19 7.32
N ILE A 538 -4.97 -18.01 6.57
CA ILE A 538 -6.24 -17.61 5.94
C ILE A 538 -7.33 -17.39 7.00
N ASN A 539 -7.48 -18.31 7.96
CA ASN A 539 -8.50 -18.23 9.01
C ASN A 539 -8.32 -16.98 9.88
N ALA A 540 -7.13 -16.78 10.47
CA ALA A 540 -6.83 -15.64 11.32
C ALA A 540 -7.05 -14.30 10.60
N LEU A 541 -6.75 -14.24 9.30
CA LEU A 541 -7.01 -13.06 8.48
C LEU A 541 -8.52 -12.83 8.23
N LEU A 542 -9.30 -13.88 7.98
CA LEU A 542 -10.74 -13.75 7.78
C LEU A 542 -11.49 -13.38 9.07
N ASP A 543 -11.01 -13.84 10.24
CA ASP A 543 -11.58 -13.51 11.55
C ASP A 543 -11.33 -12.04 11.96
N ASP A 544 -10.14 -11.49 11.69
CA ASP A 544 -9.80 -10.09 11.98
C ASP A 544 -10.31 -9.09 10.91
N LEU A 545 -10.58 -9.52 9.67
CA LEU A 545 -10.98 -8.64 8.57
C LEU A 545 -12.23 -7.79 8.87
N PRO A 546 -13.31 -8.29 9.52
CA PRO A 546 -14.44 -7.46 9.95
C PRO A 546 -14.05 -6.35 10.93
N LEU A 547 -13.15 -6.63 11.87
CA LEU A 547 -12.64 -5.64 12.82
C LEU A 547 -11.77 -4.59 12.12
N MET A 548 -10.88 -5.03 11.22
CA MET A 548 -10.07 -4.14 10.38
C MET A 548 -10.95 -3.20 9.56
N VAL A 549 -11.96 -3.71 8.83
CA VAL A 549 -12.86 -2.89 8.01
C VAL A 549 -13.67 -1.92 8.86
N ALA A 550 -14.16 -2.34 10.03
CA ALA A 550 -14.88 -1.46 10.95
C ALA A 550 -13.99 -0.33 11.50
N LEU A 551 -12.76 -0.64 11.93
CA LEU A 551 -11.80 0.34 12.44
C LEU A 551 -11.32 1.29 11.34
N LEU A 552 -11.03 0.76 10.14
CA LEU A 552 -10.65 1.52 8.95
C LEU A 552 -11.71 2.59 8.63
N ILE A 553 -12.96 2.18 8.46
CA ILE A 553 -14.08 3.10 8.15
C ILE A 553 -14.30 4.10 9.30
N LEU A 554 -14.22 3.67 10.56
CA LEU A 554 -14.42 4.53 11.72
C LEU A 554 -13.35 5.63 11.82
N VAL A 555 -12.08 5.27 11.69
CA VAL A 555 -10.95 6.20 11.87
C VAL A 555 -10.83 7.15 10.69
N THR A 556 -10.96 6.69 9.43
CA THR A 556 -10.98 7.62 8.29
C THR A 556 -12.19 8.53 8.32
N SER A 557 -13.37 8.02 8.72
CA SER A 557 -14.57 8.85 8.83
C SER A 557 -14.42 9.94 9.90
N LEU A 558 -13.78 9.62 11.04
CA LEU A 558 -13.45 10.58 12.07
C LEU A 558 -12.46 11.64 11.57
N LEU A 559 -11.40 11.24 10.86
CA LEU A 559 -10.41 12.16 10.27
C LEU A 559 -11.03 13.06 9.20
N MET A 560 -11.90 12.53 8.31
CA MET A 560 -12.64 13.32 7.32
C MET A 560 -13.64 14.27 7.98
N PHE A 561 -14.30 13.86 9.08
CA PHE A 561 -15.14 14.76 9.86
C PHE A 561 -14.31 15.91 10.46
N LEU A 562 -13.14 15.62 11.04
CA LEU A 562 -12.20 16.63 11.55
C LEU A 562 -11.70 17.59 10.44
N ALA A 563 -11.50 17.09 9.22
CA ALA A 563 -11.06 17.88 8.08
C ALA A 563 -12.16 18.79 7.50
N PHE A 564 -13.42 18.33 7.45
CA PHE A 564 -14.49 19.01 6.68
C PHE A 564 -15.71 19.49 7.47
N GLY A 565 -15.84 19.14 8.75
CA GLY A 565 -16.96 19.62 9.59
C GLY A 565 -18.34 19.16 9.11
N SER A 566 -18.39 18.01 8.43
CA SER A 566 -19.58 17.35 7.90
C SER A 566 -19.58 15.89 8.33
N VAL A 567 -20.75 15.37 8.74
CA VAL A 567 -20.96 13.93 8.99
C VAL A 567 -21.35 13.22 7.69
N VAL A 568 -21.93 13.95 6.74
CA VAL A 568 -22.46 13.40 5.48
C VAL A 568 -21.35 13.10 4.47
N LEU A 569 -20.29 13.92 4.41
CA LEU A 569 -19.15 13.67 3.51
C LEU A 569 -18.37 12.39 3.86
N PRO A 570 -17.99 12.11 5.13
CA PRO A 570 -17.40 10.84 5.55
C PRO A 570 -18.22 9.61 5.10
N ILE A 571 -19.53 9.60 5.38
CA ILE A 571 -20.41 8.47 5.02
C ILE A 571 -20.47 8.31 3.49
N LYS A 572 -20.60 9.41 2.75
CA LYS A 572 -20.57 9.41 1.28
C LYS A 572 -19.21 8.93 0.73
N ALA A 573 -18.11 9.24 1.39
CA ALA A 573 -16.76 8.83 0.99
C ALA A 573 -16.55 7.33 1.23
N ALA A 574 -16.91 6.83 2.42
CA ALA A 574 -16.81 5.41 2.76
C ALA A 574 -17.63 4.53 1.80
N LEU A 575 -18.88 4.91 1.48
CA LEU A 575 -19.72 4.17 0.52
C LEU A 575 -19.15 4.19 -0.92
N VAL A 576 -18.60 5.31 -1.37
CA VAL A 576 -18.00 5.44 -2.71
C VAL A 576 -16.67 4.68 -2.80
N SER A 577 -15.84 4.75 -1.75
CA SER A 577 -14.57 4.02 -1.66
C SER A 577 -14.79 2.52 -1.57
N ALA A 578 -15.81 2.06 -0.83
CA ALA A 578 -16.19 0.64 -0.79
C ALA A 578 -16.66 0.12 -2.16
N LEU A 579 -17.44 0.92 -2.90
CA LEU A 579 -17.87 0.57 -4.27
C LEU A 579 -16.69 0.53 -5.25
N GLY A 580 -15.77 1.50 -5.17
CA GLY A 580 -14.55 1.53 -5.99
C GLY A 580 -13.58 0.38 -5.68
N LEU A 581 -13.40 0.07 -4.39
CA LEU A 581 -12.63 -1.08 -3.90
C LEU A 581 -13.23 -2.38 -4.42
N GLY A 582 -14.53 -2.64 -4.19
CA GLY A 582 -15.18 -3.86 -4.67
C GLY A 582 -15.13 -4.03 -6.19
N SER A 583 -15.26 -2.93 -6.94
CA SER A 583 -15.09 -2.94 -8.41
C SER A 583 -13.66 -3.30 -8.81
N THR A 584 -12.66 -2.85 -8.05
CA THR A 584 -11.26 -3.16 -8.28
C THR A 584 -10.94 -4.62 -7.94
N LEU A 585 -11.46 -5.13 -6.82
CA LEU A 585 -11.29 -6.52 -6.40
C LEU A 585 -11.96 -7.48 -7.40
N GLY A 586 -13.12 -7.13 -7.97
CA GLY A 586 -13.74 -7.92 -9.03
C GLY A 586 -12.99 -7.87 -10.36
N ILE A 587 -12.42 -6.72 -10.76
CA ILE A 587 -11.47 -6.65 -11.89
C ILE A 587 -10.25 -7.55 -11.63
N LEU A 588 -9.74 -7.57 -10.41
CA LEU A 588 -8.60 -8.40 -10.03
C LEU A 588 -8.91 -9.90 -10.06
N THR A 589 -10.05 -10.35 -9.51
CA THR A 589 -10.49 -11.75 -9.64
C THR A 589 -10.67 -12.15 -11.10
N TRP A 590 -11.27 -11.28 -11.91
CA TRP A 590 -11.48 -11.52 -13.35
C TRP A 590 -10.16 -11.67 -14.14
N ILE A 591 -9.11 -10.94 -13.77
CA ILE A 591 -7.79 -11.05 -14.39
C ILE A 591 -7.00 -12.25 -13.85
N PHE A 592 -6.86 -12.38 -12.52
CA PHE A 592 -5.89 -13.29 -11.89
C PHE A 592 -6.45 -14.66 -11.48
N ILE A 593 -7.77 -14.80 -11.29
CA ILE A 593 -8.41 -16.09 -11.02
C ILE A 593 -9.11 -16.61 -12.29
N ASP A 594 -10.01 -15.81 -12.89
CA ASP A 594 -10.66 -16.20 -14.15
C ASP A 594 -9.70 -16.13 -15.36
N GLY A 595 -8.49 -15.56 -15.18
CA GLY A 595 -7.36 -15.67 -16.11
C GLY A 595 -7.34 -14.71 -17.30
N HIS A 596 -8.19 -13.68 -17.32
CA HIS A 596 -8.32 -12.79 -18.48
C HIS A 596 -7.06 -11.93 -18.70
N GLY A 597 -6.34 -12.21 -19.79
CA GLY A 597 -5.08 -11.54 -20.15
C GLY A 597 -3.80 -12.22 -19.63
N SER A 598 -3.91 -13.35 -18.94
CA SER A 598 -2.81 -14.16 -18.39
C SER A 598 -1.69 -14.47 -19.39
N SER A 599 -2.03 -14.82 -20.64
CA SER A 599 -1.08 -15.09 -21.72
C SER A 599 -0.36 -13.85 -22.25
N ILE A 600 -0.94 -12.64 -22.11
CA ILE A 600 -0.34 -11.38 -22.55
C ILE A 600 0.58 -10.83 -21.45
N ALA A 601 0.15 -10.94 -20.19
CA ALA A 601 0.90 -10.50 -19.01
C ALA A 601 1.82 -11.60 -18.42
N ASN A 602 1.94 -12.72 -19.12
CA ASN A 602 2.79 -13.88 -18.79
C ASN A 602 2.69 -14.33 -17.31
N PHE A 603 1.49 -14.73 -16.87
CA PHE A 603 1.27 -15.30 -15.54
C PHE A 603 0.35 -16.53 -15.59
N THR A 604 0.32 -17.32 -14.52
CA THR A 604 -0.63 -18.43 -14.36
C THR A 604 -1.80 -17.98 -13.47
N PRO A 605 -3.07 -18.15 -13.91
CA PRO A 605 -4.22 -17.88 -13.06
C PRO A 605 -4.32 -18.87 -11.90
N GLY A 606 -4.83 -18.45 -10.75
CA GLY A 606 -5.04 -19.34 -9.61
C GLY A 606 -5.37 -18.61 -8.29
N PRO A 607 -5.47 -19.37 -7.19
CA PRO A 607 -5.75 -18.82 -5.86
C PRO A 607 -4.70 -17.81 -5.39
N LEU A 608 -5.15 -16.80 -4.65
CA LEU A 608 -4.36 -15.63 -4.28
C LEU A 608 -3.96 -15.67 -2.81
N MET A 609 -2.80 -15.10 -2.47
CA MET A 609 -2.41 -15.02 -1.07
C MET A 609 -3.31 -14.05 -0.28
N SER A 610 -3.97 -14.57 0.76
CA SER A 610 -4.94 -13.84 1.59
C SER A 610 -4.40 -12.51 2.14
N ALA A 611 -3.15 -12.52 2.63
CA ALA A 611 -2.47 -11.32 3.13
C ALA A 611 -2.47 -10.16 2.12
N VAL A 612 -2.25 -10.45 0.83
CA VAL A 612 -2.15 -9.40 -0.19
C VAL A 612 -3.52 -8.82 -0.56
N LEU A 613 -4.63 -9.56 -0.40
CA LEU A 613 -5.98 -8.97 -0.48
C LEU A 613 -6.15 -7.86 0.56
N VAL A 614 -5.85 -8.16 1.83
CA VAL A 614 -5.98 -7.21 2.96
C VAL A 614 -5.06 -6.00 2.79
N LEU A 615 -3.84 -6.22 2.29
CA LEU A 615 -2.92 -5.15 1.92
C LEU A 615 -3.53 -4.22 0.84
N ILE A 616 -4.08 -4.79 -0.24
CA ILE A 616 -4.73 -4.03 -1.31
C ILE A 616 -5.96 -3.27 -0.80
N ILE A 617 -6.76 -3.87 0.09
CA ILE A 617 -7.90 -3.20 0.76
C ILE A 617 -7.43 -1.93 1.48
N ALA A 618 -6.38 -2.01 2.30
CA ALA A 618 -5.85 -0.85 3.01
C ALA A 618 -5.30 0.24 2.07
N ILE A 619 -4.50 -0.14 1.06
CA ILE A 619 -3.87 0.83 0.15
C ILE A 619 -4.93 1.53 -0.72
N ILE A 620 -5.82 0.78 -1.39
CA ILE A 620 -6.85 1.35 -2.27
C ILE A 620 -7.77 2.28 -1.49
N TYR A 621 -8.23 1.84 -0.30
CA TYR A 621 -9.12 2.65 0.52
C TYR A 621 -8.43 3.92 1.02
N GLY A 622 -7.15 3.84 1.42
CA GLY A 622 -6.34 5.00 1.78
C GLY A 622 -6.22 6.01 0.62
N LEU A 623 -5.86 5.56 -0.58
CA LEU A 623 -5.67 6.41 -1.76
C LEU A 623 -6.97 7.01 -2.31
N SER A 624 -8.07 6.25 -2.31
CA SER A 624 -9.39 6.78 -2.70
C SER A 624 -9.89 7.82 -1.68
N THR A 625 -9.59 7.64 -0.39
CA THR A 625 -9.90 8.66 0.62
C THR A 625 -9.01 9.90 0.44
N ASP A 626 -7.71 9.73 0.17
CA ASP A 626 -6.75 10.81 -0.09
C ASP A 626 -7.20 11.75 -1.22
N TYR A 627 -7.39 11.24 -2.43
CA TYR A 627 -7.83 12.08 -3.53
C TYR A 627 -9.25 12.65 -3.31
N GLU A 628 -10.07 12.07 -2.42
CA GLU A 628 -11.35 12.69 -2.01
C GLU A 628 -11.12 13.86 -1.06
N VAL A 629 -10.14 13.77 -0.16
CA VAL A 629 -9.69 14.91 0.64
C VAL A 629 -9.16 16.05 -0.24
N PHE A 630 -8.35 15.77 -1.27
CA PHE A 630 -7.90 16.79 -2.23
C PHE A 630 -9.03 17.42 -3.06
N LEU A 631 -10.03 16.63 -3.47
CA LEU A 631 -11.16 17.14 -4.24
C LEU A 631 -12.11 17.98 -3.37
N LEU A 632 -12.46 17.49 -2.18
CA LEU A 632 -13.35 18.15 -1.25
C LEU A 632 -12.74 19.42 -0.67
N SER A 633 -11.43 19.45 -0.36
CA SER A 633 -10.79 20.66 0.20
C SER A 633 -10.93 21.87 -0.72
N ARG A 634 -10.85 21.68 -2.03
CA ARG A 634 -11.07 22.75 -3.03
C ARG A 634 -12.54 23.13 -3.19
N MET A 635 -13.48 22.20 -3.02
CA MET A 635 -14.91 22.52 -2.98
C MET A 635 -15.25 23.33 -1.73
N VAL A 636 -14.67 22.98 -0.57
CA VAL A 636 -14.79 23.74 0.69
C VAL A 636 -14.17 25.13 0.54
N GLU A 637 -12.99 25.25 -0.07
CA GLU A 637 -12.33 26.53 -0.33
C GLU A 637 -13.22 27.51 -1.13
N GLU A 638 -13.90 27.04 -2.19
CA GLU A 638 -14.84 27.88 -2.96
C GLU A 638 -16.17 28.11 -2.22
N ARG A 639 -16.67 27.12 -1.46
CA ARG A 639 -17.90 27.27 -0.65
C ARG A 639 -17.73 28.33 0.44
N GLN A 640 -16.56 28.39 1.08
CA GLN A 640 -16.22 29.39 2.11
C GLN A 640 -16.04 30.81 1.52
N LYS A 641 -15.65 30.93 0.26
CA LYS A 641 -15.68 32.21 -0.50
C LYS A 641 -17.11 32.64 -0.88
N GLY A 642 -18.15 31.96 -0.38
CA GLY A 642 -19.56 32.31 -0.57
C GLY A 642 -20.20 31.71 -1.82
N ALA A 643 -19.58 30.73 -2.49
CA ALA A 643 -20.19 30.05 -3.63
C ALA A 643 -21.45 29.24 -3.23
N SER A 644 -22.39 29.07 -4.15
CA SER A 644 -23.44 28.06 -3.99
C SER A 644 -22.81 26.66 -3.98
N THR A 645 -23.44 25.67 -3.36
CA THR A 645 -22.93 24.28 -3.40
C THR A 645 -22.77 23.77 -4.84
N THR A 646 -23.64 24.20 -5.76
CA THR A 646 -23.56 23.83 -7.18
C THR A 646 -22.31 24.43 -7.85
N ASP A 647 -21.98 25.69 -7.55
CA ASP A 647 -20.81 26.37 -8.11
C ASP A 647 -19.51 25.92 -7.45
N ALA A 648 -19.53 25.67 -6.14
CA ALA A 648 -18.40 25.15 -5.38
C ALA A 648 -17.95 23.77 -5.90
N ILE A 649 -18.90 22.86 -6.12
CA ILE A 649 -18.62 21.55 -6.74
C ILE A 649 -18.09 21.74 -8.18
N ARG A 650 -18.78 22.53 -9.02
CA ARG A 650 -18.36 22.76 -10.41
C ARG A 650 -16.95 23.34 -10.51
N ARG A 651 -16.61 24.34 -9.69
CA ARG A 651 -15.28 24.98 -9.69
C ARG A 651 -14.21 24.09 -9.08
N GLY A 652 -14.51 23.41 -7.97
CA GLY A 652 -13.62 22.43 -7.37
C GLY A 652 -13.16 21.40 -8.39
N THR A 653 -14.10 20.66 -8.99
CA THR A 653 -13.82 19.67 -10.04
C THR A 653 -13.13 20.27 -11.28
N ALA A 654 -13.51 21.48 -11.72
CA ALA A 654 -12.89 22.10 -12.90
C ALA A 654 -11.43 22.51 -12.68
N HIS A 655 -11.08 22.98 -11.47
CA HIS A 655 -9.72 23.37 -11.11
C HIS A 655 -8.84 22.16 -10.73
N THR A 656 -9.37 21.17 -10.00
CA THR A 656 -8.59 19.98 -9.63
C THR A 656 -8.42 18.98 -10.76
N GLY A 657 -9.37 18.89 -11.71
CA GLY A 657 -9.44 17.82 -12.71
C GLY A 657 -8.12 17.53 -13.41
N ARG A 658 -7.44 18.54 -13.97
CA ARG A 658 -6.13 18.36 -14.62
C ARG A 658 -5.06 17.85 -13.66
N ILE A 659 -5.06 18.35 -12.41
CA ILE A 659 -4.04 18.03 -11.39
C ILE A 659 -4.23 16.60 -10.92
N ILE A 660 -5.45 16.19 -10.58
CA ILE A 660 -5.79 14.81 -10.17
C ILE A 660 -5.51 13.82 -11.31
N THR A 661 -5.86 14.12 -12.58
CA THR A 661 -5.50 13.23 -13.70
C THR A 661 -4.01 13.12 -13.94
N ALA A 662 -3.24 14.17 -13.63
CA ALA A 662 -1.79 14.18 -13.81
C ALA A 662 -1.10 13.35 -12.72
N ALA A 663 -1.53 13.53 -11.48
CA ALA A 663 -1.16 12.75 -10.30
C ALA A 663 -1.46 11.24 -10.51
N ALA A 664 -2.71 10.90 -10.78
CA ALA A 664 -3.10 9.51 -11.05
C ALA A 664 -2.36 8.89 -12.26
N ALA A 665 -2.08 9.65 -13.32
CA ALA A 665 -1.28 9.14 -14.45
C ALA A 665 0.19 8.87 -14.07
N ILE A 666 0.80 9.70 -13.21
CA ILE A 666 2.12 9.45 -12.63
C ILE A 666 2.11 8.17 -11.81
N LEU A 667 1.13 8.03 -10.91
CA LEU A 667 1.03 6.86 -10.04
C LEU A 667 0.74 5.58 -10.85
N VAL A 668 -0.08 5.65 -11.91
CA VAL A 668 -0.28 4.55 -12.89
C VAL A 668 1.01 4.21 -13.65
N VAL A 669 1.89 5.18 -13.95
CA VAL A 669 3.20 4.91 -14.57
C VAL A 669 4.18 4.26 -13.59
N VAL A 670 4.29 4.76 -12.36
CA VAL A 670 5.14 4.17 -11.31
C VAL A 670 4.71 2.73 -11.05
N THR A 671 3.40 2.54 -10.84
CA THR A 671 2.79 1.23 -10.63
C THR A 671 2.93 0.33 -11.87
N GLY A 672 2.82 0.89 -13.07
CA GLY A 672 2.93 0.17 -14.34
C GLY A 672 4.27 -0.50 -14.55
N ALA A 673 5.38 0.04 -14.02
CA ALA A 673 6.67 -0.63 -14.04
C ALA A 673 6.67 -1.93 -13.22
N PHE A 674 6.06 -1.92 -12.02
CA PHE A 674 5.84 -3.12 -11.21
C PHE A 674 4.77 -4.07 -11.78
N GLY A 675 3.86 -3.56 -12.63
CA GLY A 675 2.97 -4.39 -13.44
C GLY A 675 3.69 -5.24 -14.49
N LEU A 676 4.95 -4.92 -14.80
CA LEU A 676 5.86 -5.70 -15.63
C LEU A 676 6.79 -6.60 -14.79
N SER A 677 6.46 -6.85 -13.52
CA SER A 677 7.14 -7.86 -12.69
C SER A 677 7.06 -9.24 -13.32
N GLU A 678 7.89 -10.16 -12.86
CA GLU A 678 7.69 -11.59 -13.12
C GLU A 678 6.84 -12.27 -12.04
N ILE A 679 6.82 -11.71 -10.83
CA ILE A 679 6.14 -12.28 -9.67
C ILE A 679 4.65 -11.94 -9.70
N VAL A 680 3.78 -12.94 -9.73
CA VAL A 680 2.31 -12.75 -9.80
C VAL A 680 1.78 -11.92 -8.63
N MET A 681 2.38 -12.06 -7.44
CA MET A 681 2.08 -11.24 -6.26
C MET A 681 2.20 -9.73 -6.54
N MET A 682 3.28 -9.30 -7.21
CA MET A 682 3.53 -7.89 -7.47
C MET A 682 2.71 -7.39 -8.66
N LYS A 683 2.45 -8.24 -9.66
CA LYS A 683 1.45 -7.96 -10.71
C LYS A 683 0.07 -7.69 -10.10
N TYR A 684 -0.38 -8.51 -9.15
CA TYR A 684 -1.68 -8.36 -8.50
C TYR A 684 -1.81 -7.02 -7.76
N ILE A 685 -0.80 -6.65 -6.95
CA ILE A 685 -0.72 -5.34 -6.29
C ILE A 685 -0.73 -4.20 -7.32
N ALA A 686 0.09 -4.30 -8.37
CA ALA A 686 0.24 -3.26 -9.38
C ALA A 686 -1.04 -3.07 -10.22
N TYR A 687 -1.66 -4.14 -10.70
CA TYR A 687 -2.89 -4.09 -11.48
C TYR A 687 -4.07 -3.59 -10.63
N GLY A 688 -4.13 -3.97 -9.35
CA GLY A 688 -5.13 -3.49 -8.40
C GLY A 688 -5.02 -1.98 -8.20
N MET A 689 -3.80 -1.51 -7.92
CA MET A 689 -3.48 -0.09 -7.85
C MET A 689 -3.84 0.66 -9.14
N ILE A 690 -3.47 0.15 -10.32
CA ILE A 690 -3.80 0.79 -11.63
C ILE A 690 -5.32 0.85 -11.85
N ALA A 691 -6.04 -0.24 -11.61
CA ALA A 691 -7.49 -0.30 -11.78
C ALA A 691 -8.20 0.67 -10.81
N ALA A 692 -7.81 0.67 -9.53
CA ALA A 692 -8.29 1.63 -8.54
C ALA A 692 -8.04 3.07 -8.99
N LEU A 693 -6.79 3.43 -9.32
CA LEU A 693 -6.41 4.78 -9.74
C LEU A 693 -7.18 5.25 -10.98
N ILE A 694 -7.42 4.37 -11.96
CA ILE A 694 -8.20 4.71 -13.17
C ILE A 694 -9.67 4.91 -12.84
N LEU A 695 -10.31 3.98 -12.12
CA LEU A 695 -11.72 4.10 -11.70
C LEU A 695 -11.93 5.35 -10.83
N ASP A 696 -11.02 5.57 -9.90
CA ASP A 696 -11.06 6.62 -8.90
C ASP A 696 -10.87 8.01 -9.52
N ALA A 697 -9.78 8.20 -10.27
CA ALA A 697 -9.47 9.47 -10.93
C ALA A 697 -10.51 9.86 -11.99
N THR A 698 -11.11 8.90 -12.70
CA THR A 698 -12.05 9.17 -13.80
C THR A 698 -13.52 9.00 -13.40
N ILE A 699 -14.00 7.76 -13.29
CA ILE A 699 -15.42 7.42 -13.10
C ILE A 699 -15.93 7.99 -11.77
N ILE A 700 -15.19 7.80 -10.68
CA ILE A 700 -15.62 8.24 -9.36
C ILE A 700 -15.55 9.77 -9.26
N ARG A 701 -14.39 10.39 -9.53
CA ARG A 701 -14.17 11.82 -9.25
C ARG A 701 -14.81 12.78 -10.24
N MET A 702 -14.92 12.41 -11.50
CA MET A 702 -15.47 13.30 -12.53
C MET A 702 -16.98 13.15 -12.67
N LEU A 703 -17.52 11.97 -12.36
CA LEU A 703 -18.93 11.62 -12.61
C LEU A 703 -19.68 11.36 -11.30
N LEU A 704 -19.26 10.36 -10.51
CA LEU A 704 -20.04 9.90 -9.36
C LEU A 704 -20.08 10.89 -8.19
N VAL A 705 -18.92 11.39 -7.74
CA VAL A 705 -18.82 12.32 -6.60
C VAL A 705 -19.57 13.62 -6.85
N PRO A 706 -19.41 14.33 -7.99
CA PRO A 706 -20.20 15.53 -8.28
C PRO A 706 -21.70 15.23 -8.42
N ALA A 707 -22.07 14.10 -9.03
CA ALA A 707 -23.48 13.72 -9.17
C ALA A 707 -24.15 13.47 -7.80
N ILE A 708 -23.53 12.69 -6.91
CA ILE A 708 -24.06 12.43 -5.57
C ILE A 708 -24.13 13.73 -4.76
N MET A 709 -23.07 14.54 -4.72
CA MET A 709 -23.10 15.81 -3.99
C MET A 709 -24.15 16.79 -4.53
N LYS A 710 -24.47 16.74 -5.84
CA LYS A 710 -25.58 17.52 -6.42
C LYS A 710 -26.97 17.01 -6.03
N LEU A 711 -27.13 15.71 -5.73
CA LEU A 711 -28.39 15.14 -5.21
C LEU A 711 -28.59 15.48 -3.73
N LEU A 712 -27.53 15.43 -2.93
CA LEU A 712 -27.53 15.81 -1.51
C LEU A 712 -27.66 17.33 -1.31
N GLY A 713 -27.20 18.14 -2.26
CA GLY A 713 -27.30 19.60 -2.17
C GLY A 713 -26.58 20.17 -0.95
N ASP A 714 -27.19 21.13 -0.26
CA ASP A 714 -26.57 21.82 0.87
C ASP A 714 -26.40 20.92 2.12
N ASP A 715 -27.10 19.77 2.20
CA ASP A 715 -26.95 18.79 3.28
C ASP A 715 -25.56 18.12 3.26
N CYS A 716 -24.81 18.21 2.16
CA CYS A 716 -23.38 17.85 2.11
C CYS A 716 -22.56 18.51 3.23
N TRP A 717 -22.96 19.68 3.71
CA TRP A 717 -22.20 20.46 4.69
C TRP A 717 -22.71 20.31 6.13
N TRP A 718 -23.63 19.37 6.37
CA TRP A 718 -24.31 19.20 7.66
C TRP A 718 -23.47 18.43 8.70
N ALA A 719 -23.42 18.98 9.91
CA ALA A 719 -23.08 18.26 11.14
C ALA A 719 -23.75 18.95 12.34
N PRO A 720 -24.02 18.24 13.44
CA PRO A 720 -24.52 18.82 14.68
C PRO A 720 -23.62 19.96 15.20
N GLN A 721 -24.23 21.01 15.76
CA GLN A 721 -23.50 22.18 16.25
C GLN A 721 -22.44 21.85 17.32
N TRP A 722 -22.72 20.87 18.19
CA TRP A 722 -21.76 20.43 19.21
C TRP A 722 -20.51 19.77 18.60
N MET A 723 -20.67 19.06 17.48
CA MET A 723 -19.53 18.48 16.74
C MET A 723 -18.68 19.58 16.09
N LYS A 724 -19.31 20.58 15.46
CA LYS A 724 -18.58 21.72 14.86
C LYS A 724 -17.83 22.54 15.92
N ALA A 725 -18.44 22.80 17.07
CA ALA A 725 -17.78 23.48 18.18
C ALA A 725 -16.56 22.71 18.73
N ILE A 726 -16.55 21.37 18.66
CA ILE A 726 -15.36 20.56 18.98
C ILE A 726 -14.27 20.73 17.90
N GLN A 727 -14.63 20.63 16.61
CA GLN A 727 -13.70 20.80 15.49
C GLN A 727 -13.02 22.19 15.50
N GLU A 728 -13.80 23.24 15.74
CA GLU A 728 -13.32 24.63 15.89
C GLU A 728 -12.36 24.74 17.09
N LYS A 729 -12.71 24.16 18.24
CA LYS A 729 -11.89 24.17 19.45
C LYS A 729 -10.56 23.40 19.32
N ILE A 730 -10.48 22.40 18.43
CA ILE A 730 -9.24 21.69 18.10
C ILE A 730 -8.35 22.53 17.14
N GLY A 731 -8.87 23.63 16.57
CA GLY A 731 -8.10 24.55 15.72
C GLY A 731 -7.92 24.07 14.27
N LEU A 732 -8.77 23.15 13.81
CA LEU A 732 -8.73 22.61 12.44
C LEU A 732 -9.73 23.30 11.49
N GLY A 733 -10.71 24.04 12.03
CA GLY A 733 -11.68 24.81 11.26
C GLY A 733 -11.13 26.08 10.58
N GLU A 734 -9.93 26.53 10.93
CA GLU A 734 -9.30 27.76 10.40
C GLU A 734 -8.72 27.58 8.98
N THR A 735 -9.60 27.33 8.01
CA THR A 735 -9.28 27.30 6.57
C THR A 735 -9.38 28.69 5.90
N ILE A 736 -9.74 29.72 6.67
CA ILE A 736 -9.79 31.11 6.22
C ILE A 736 -8.36 31.63 5.99
N LEU A 737 -8.01 31.84 4.72
CA LEU A 737 -6.97 32.79 4.37
C LEU A 737 -7.54 34.20 4.53
N ASP A 738 -7.01 34.99 5.45
CA ASP A 738 -7.29 36.42 5.48
C ASP A 738 -6.87 37.05 4.14
N ASP A 739 -7.80 37.74 3.48
CA ASP A 739 -7.48 38.64 2.38
C ASP A 739 -6.82 39.92 2.93
N GLU A 740 -5.54 39.75 3.29
CA GLU A 740 -4.60 40.83 3.62
C GLU A 740 -4.46 41.83 2.43
N ASN A 741 -4.87 41.43 1.22
CA ASN A 741 -4.83 42.17 -0.03
C ASN A 741 -6.20 42.63 -0.57
N ASP A 742 -7.16 43.03 0.28
CA ASP A 742 -8.22 43.96 -0.17
C ASP A 742 -7.75 45.43 0.00
N PRO A 743 -7.23 46.10 -1.05
CA PRO A 743 -6.88 47.53 -0.99
C PRO A 743 -8.10 48.42 -0.72
N GLY A 744 -9.32 47.93 -1.01
CA GLY A 744 -10.58 48.54 -0.63
C GLY A 744 -10.85 48.50 0.87
N ARG A 745 -10.34 47.51 1.62
CA ARG A 745 -10.47 47.40 3.08
C ARG A 745 -9.57 48.40 3.79
N ALA A 746 -8.32 48.55 3.33
CA ALA A 746 -7.42 49.60 3.78
C ALA A 746 -8.01 51.00 3.48
N ALA A 747 -8.50 51.22 2.26
CA ALA A 747 -9.16 52.47 1.88
C ALA A 747 -10.46 52.74 2.66
N ARG A 748 -11.22 51.69 3.03
CA ARG A 748 -12.41 51.80 3.89
C ARG A 748 -12.05 52.11 5.33
N ALA A 749 -11.01 51.51 5.91
CA ALA A 749 -10.54 51.84 7.27
C ALA A 749 -10.09 53.31 7.37
N VAL A 750 -9.35 53.80 6.37
CA VAL A 750 -8.90 55.20 6.27
C VAL A 750 -10.05 56.19 5.97
N ARG A 751 -11.18 55.72 5.39
CA ARG A 751 -12.40 56.54 5.22
C ARG A 751 -13.32 56.50 6.45
N GLY A 752 -13.46 55.36 7.11
CA GLY A 752 -14.31 55.19 8.30
C GLY A 752 -13.84 55.99 9.52
N THR A 753 -12.55 56.34 9.56
CA THR A 753 -11.93 57.16 10.63
C THR A 753 -12.12 58.68 10.46
N ARG A 754 -13.01 59.14 9.56
CA ARG A 754 -13.33 60.57 9.34
C ARG A 754 -14.83 60.90 9.35
N SER A 755 -15.61 60.30 10.27
CA SER A 755 -16.99 60.74 10.52
C SER A 755 -17.54 60.39 11.92
N ALA A 756 -16.89 60.90 12.97
CA ALA A 756 -17.49 61.04 14.30
C ALA A 756 -16.97 62.33 14.92
N GLY A 757 -17.87 63.20 15.42
CA GLY A 757 -17.47 64.48 16.00
C GLY A 757 -16.95 64.33 17.42
N THR A 758 -15.80 64.93 17.72
CA THR A 758 -15.31 65.08 19.09
C THR A 758 -15.69 66.46 19.60
N VAL A 759 -16.38 66.52 20.75
CA VAL A 759 -16.84 67.77 21.36
C VAL A 759 -15.66 68.53 21.96
N VAL A 760 -15.67 69.87 21.85
CA VAL A 760 -14.63 70.76 22.39
C VAL A 760 -14.79 70.90 23.91
N ALA A 761 -13.67 70.82 24.62
CA ALA A 761 -13.51 71.35 25.97
C ALA A 761 -12.10 71.97 26.11
N GLU A 762 -12.04 73.21 26.56
CA GLU A 762 -10.81 73.93 26.94
C GLU A 762 -10.46 73.57 28.41
N ALA A 763 -9.32 73.88 29.03
CA ALA A 763 -8.27 74.87 28.78
C ALA A 763 -6.90 74.37 29.39
N PRO A 764 -5.91 75.21 29.77
CA PRO A 764 -4.97 75.84 28.83
C PRO A 764 -3.47 75.63 29.14
N THR A 765 -2.65 75.80 28.08
CA THR A 765 -1.23 76.24 28.02
C THR A 765 -0.28 76.13 29.23
N SER A 766 0.89 75.55 28.97
CA SER A 766 2.20 76.18 29.27
C SER A 766 3.27 75.67 28.30
N ALA A 767 4.35 76.44 28.10
CA ALA A 767 5.23 76.30 26.93
C ALA A 767 6.67 75.89 27.28
N MET A 768 7.38 75.27 26.33
CA MET A 768 8.83 75.45 26.19
C MET A 768 9.26 75.42 24.71
N ARG A 769 10.42 76.04 24.43
CA ARG A 769 10.90 76.43 23.10
C ARG A 769 12.40 76.17 23.01
N MET A 770 12.89 75.55 21.94
CA MET A 770 14.27 75.75 21.46
C MET A 770 14.40 75.49 19.96
N GLN A 771 15.52 75.90 19.37
CA GLN A 771 15.70 76.11 17.93
C GLN A 771 16.68 75.09 17.31
N PRO A 772 16.59 74.82 15.99
CA PRO A 772 17.62 74.07 15.26
C PRO A 772 18.85 74.93 14.97
N ALA A 773 20.01 74.29 14.76
CA ALA A 773 21.27 74.92 14.37
C ALA A 773 21.71 74.53 12.95
N THR A 774 22.53 75.39 12.35
CA THR A 774 23.19 75.26 11.03
C THR A 774 24.44 74.35 11.11
N ASP A 775 25.23 74.03 10.07
CA ASP A 775 25.46 74.56 8.70
C ASP A 775 25.96 73.41 7.78
N GLY A 776 26.18 73.60 6.46
CA GLY A 776 26.68 72.50 5.59
C GLY A 776 27.10 72.71 4.12
N ARG A 777 26.84 73.87 3.48
CA ARG A 777 27.31 74.28 2.12
C ARG A 777 26.99 73.42 0.86
N ARG A 778 26.84 74.11 -0.28
CA ARG A 778 26.88 73.58 -1.68
C ARG A 778 28.21 73.97 -2.37
N PRO A 779 28.46 73.58 -3.63
CA PRO A 779 28.16 74.51 -4.74
C PRO A 779 27.51 73.87 -5.98
N VAL A 780 27.20 74.69 -7.00
CA VAL A 780 26.53 74.35 -8.28
C VAL A 780 27.07 75.25 -9.41
N PRO A 781 27.17 74.75 -10.66
CA PRO A 781 26.86 75.52 -11.87
C PRO A 781 25.71 74.84 -12.66
N ALA A 782 24.66 75.48 -13.17
CA ALA A 782 24.42 76.78 -13.81
C ALA A 782 24.43 76.69 -15.36
N GLY A 783 23.27 76.95 -16.00
CA GLY A 783 23.12 76.98 -17.46
C GLY A 783 21.65 76.95 -17.94
N ALA A 784 21.15 78.08 -18.47
CA ALA A 784 19.89 78.26 -19.21
C ALA A 784 20.00 79.58 -20.02
N PRO A 785 19.32 79.77 -21.17
CA PRO A 785 18.01 80.45 -21.12
C PRO A 785 17.01 80.23 -22.31
N LEU A 786 15.71 80.48 -22.06
CA LEU A 786 14.64 80.94 -23.00
C LEU A 786 14.23 79.99 -24.18
N ALA A 787 13.06 80.09 -24.81
CA ALA A 787 11.97 81.09 -24.78
C ALA A 787 10.53 80.47 -24.75
N ARG A 788 9.48 81.31 -24.91
CA ARG A 788 8.01 80.99 -24.94
C ARG A 788 7.38 81.52 -26.26
N PRO A 789 6.03 81.62 -26.49
CA PRO A 789 4.84 81.04 -25.85
C PRO A 789 3.86 80.34 -26.86
N SER A 790 2.74 79.72 -26.44
CA SER A 790 1.38 80.31 -26.49
C SER A 790 0.32 79.37 -25.88
N GLY A 791 -0.85 79.89 -25.48
CA GLY A 791 -2.06 79.14 -25.06
C GLY A 791 -3.32 79.77 -25.68
N PRO A 792 -4.51 79.86 -25.02
CA PRO A 792 -4.89 79.30 -23.69
C PRO A 792 -6.39 78.84 -23.56
N ILE A 793 -6.82 78.42 -22.34
CA ILE A 793 -8.23 78.27 -21.87
C ILE A 793 -9.04 77.08 -22.51
N GLY A 794 -9.96 76.35 -21.86
CA GLY A 794 -10.62 76.51 -20.53
C GLY A 794 -11.18 75.21 -19.91
N ARG A 795 -12.22 75.33 -19.06
CA ARG A 795 -12.73 74.28 -18.11
C ARG A 795 -14.11 73.68 -18.49
N PRO A 796 -14.60 72.61 -17.82
CA PRO A 796 -15.60 71.67 -18.36
C PRO A 796 -17.06 71.88 -17.89
N PRO A 797 -18.03 71.12 -18.46
CA PRO A 797 -19.37 70.95 -17.90
C PRO A 797 -19.81 69.49 -17.66
N ALA A 798 -20.84 69.34 -16.82
CA ALA A 798 -21.75 68.19 -16.64
C ALA A 798 -23.01 68.72 -15.89
N PRO A 799 -24.17 68.02 -15.77
CA PRO A 799 -24.70 66.82 -16.45
C PRO A 799 -26.19 66.96 -16.95
N ARG A 800 -26.83 65.86 -17.44
CA ARG A 800 -28.29 65.65 -17.71
C ARG A 800 -28.86 66.35 -18.99
N PRO A 801 -30.11 66.05 -19.50
CA PRO A 801 -31.15 65.09 -19.08
C PRO A 801 -31.55 64.02 -20.15
N SER A 802 -32.84 63.77 -20.44
CA SER A 802 -33.38 62.43 -20.82
C SER A 802 -34.46 62.34 -21.94
N GLY A 803 -34.48 61.22 -22.69
CA GLY A 803 -35.62 60.69 -23.50
C GLY A 803 -35.71 61.15 -24.98
N PRO A 804 -36.60 60.60 -25.85
CA PRO A 804 -37.57 59.49 -25.71
C PRO A 804 -37.52 58.41 -26.87
N ILE A 805 -38.56 57.57 -27.04
CA ILE A 805 -38.69 56.51 -28.08
C ILE A 805 -40.05 56.57 -28.83
N PRO A 806 -40.08 56.53 -30.18
CA PRO A 806 -41.03 55.71 -30.97
C PRO A 806 -40.46 55.19 -32.34
N ARG A 807 -41.12 54.37 -33.20
CA ARG A 807 -41.93 53.13 -33.14
C ARG A 807 -42.13 52.60 -34.62
N PRO A 808 -42.82 51.47 -34.94
CA PRO A 808 -42.60 50.70 -36.19
C PRO A 808 -43.65 50.90 -37.33
N LYS A 809 -43.72 49.95 -38.28
CA LYS A 809 -44.62 49.91 -39.48
C LYS A 809 -45.45 48.57 -39.58
N PRO A 810 -46.48 48.48 -40.44
CA PRO A 810 -47.77 47.79 -40.17
C PRO A 810 -47.93 46.41 -40.89
N ASP A 811 -49.03 45.64 -40.78
CA ASP A 811 -50.48 45.92 -40.98
C ASP A 811 -51.40 44.81 -40.33
N ARG A 812 -52.75 44.83 -40.26
CA ARG A 812 -53.79 45.68 -40.88
C ARG A 812 -55.08 45.93 -40.05
N ALA A 813 -56.11 45.08 -40.13
CA ALA A 813 -57.51 45.32 -39.66
C ALA A 813 -58.16 44.04 -39.04
N VAL A 814 -59.07 44.02 -38.04
CA VAL A 814 -60.22 44.90 -37.60
C VAL A 814 -61.54 44.52 -38.32
N PRO A 815 -62.73 44.38 -37.66
CA PRO A 815 -63.23 45.09 -36.45
C PRO A 815 -63.77 44.24 -35.27
N GLN A 816 -64.33 44.93 -34.26
CA GLN A 816 -64.81 44.47 -32.94
C GLN A 816 -66.34 44.20 -32.88
N GLN A 817 -66.80 43.51 -31.83
CA GLN A 817 -68.03 43.86 -31.10
C GLN A 817 -68.00 43.39 -29.62
N ASP A 818 -68.97 43.80 -28.80
CA ASP A 818 -68.83 43.99 -27.34
C ASP A 818 -69.53 42.95 -26.43
N SER A 819 -69.25 43.06 -25.12
CA SER A 819 -70.08 42.67 -23.94
C SER A 819 -69.95 41.26 -23.29
N GLU A 820 -69.85 41.28 -21.95
CA GLU A 820 -70.24 40.21 -21.00
C GLU A 820 -71.79 40.21 -20.79
N PRO A 821 -72.45 39.30 -20.01
CA PRO A 821 -71.96 38.25 -19.10
C PRO A 821 -72.67 36.86 -19.20
N GLN A 822 -72.54 36.04 -18.14
CA GLN A 822 -73.08 34.68 -17.86
C GLN A 822 -74.63 34.53 -17.91
N PRO A 823 -75.29 33.35 -17.70
CA PRO A 823 -74.80 31.97 -17.38
C PRO A 823 -75.53 30.76 -18.07
N ARG A 824 -75.08 29.52 -17.74
CA ARG A 824 -75.79 28.19 -17.69
C ARG A 824 -76.80 27.76 -18.79
N ALA A 825 -76.55 26.61 -19.46
CA ALA A 825 -77.54 25.51 -19.68
C ALA A 825 -76.92 24.20 -20.25
N THR A 826 -77.58 23.06 -19.96
CA THR A 826 -77.52 21.73 -20.61
C THR A 826 -78.93 21.44 -21.23
N PRO A 827 -79.22 20.46 -22.13
CA PRO A 827 -78.57 19.11 -22.27
C PRO A 827 -78.53 18.40 -23.67
N VAL A 828 -77.85 17.23 -23.71
CA VAL A 828 -78.18 15.88 -24.29
C VAL A 828 -79.17 15.80 -25.49
N PRO A 829 -78.91 15.03 -26.59
CA PRO A 829 -78.41 13.62 -26.68
C PRO A 829 -77.21 13.43 -27.66
N ALA A 830 -76.80 12.29 -28.27
CA ALA A 830 -77.24 10.87 -28.43
C ALA A 830 -76.00 9.99 -28.87
N MET A 831 -75.97 8.68 -29.20
CA MET A 831 -76.81 7.46 -29.04
C MET A 831 -75.99 6.18 -29.43
N GLY A 832 -76.39 4.96 -29.00
CA GLY A 832 -76.15 3.68 -29.72
C GLY A 832 -75.05 2.69 -29.25
N GLY A 833 -75.43 1.44 -28.94
CA GLY A 833 -74.51 0.27 -28.79
C GLY A 833 -74.83 -0.73 -27.65
N VAL A 834 -75.50 -1.86 -27.95
CA VAL A 834 -76.04 -2.86 -26.98
C VAL A 834 -76.08 -4.26 -27.67
N ARG A 835 -75.76 -5.44 -27.06
CA ARG A 835 -76.64 -6.26 -26.17
C ARG A 835 -75.95 -7.49 -25.48
N LYS A 836 -76.63 -8.01 -24.43
CA LYS A 836 -76.36 -9.17 -23.54
C LYS A 836 -76.92 -10.52 -24.09
N PRO A 837 -76.68 -11.75 -23.53
CA PRO A 837 -77.31 -12.31 -22.28
C PRO A 837 -76.50 -13.40 -21.49
N PRO A 838 -77.03 -14.07 -20.41
CA PRO A 838 -77.70 -13.51 -19.21
C PRO A 838 -77.39 -14.20 -17.83
N SER A 839 -78.02 -13.65 -16.76
CA SER A 839 -78.35 -14.25 -15.45
C SER A 839 -77.23 -14.27 -14.36
N TRP A 840 -77.45 -14.49 -13.04
CA TRP A 840 -78.66 -14.74 -12.21
C TRP A 840 -78.53 -14.18 -10.76
N THR A 841 -79.64 -14.20 -10.00
CA THR A 841 -79.94 -14.02 -8.55
C THR A 841 -78.92 -13.58 -7.47
N ASP A 842 -79.29 -12.49 -6.78
CA ASP A 842 -79.57 -12.29 -5.33
C ASP A 842 -78.52 -12.68 -4.24
N SER A 843 -78.30 -11.88 -3.17
CA SER A 843 -79.33 -11.26 -2.30
C SER A 843 -78.82 -10.16 -1.33
N THR A 844 -79.74 -9.25 -0.95
CA THR A 844 -79.79 -8.40 0.29
C THR A 844 -78.74 -7.29 0.54
N SER A 845 -79.12 -6.33 1.41
CA SER A 845 -78.49 -5.01 1.62
C SER A 845 -78.59 -4.52 3.09
N ASP A 846 -78.22 -3.25 3.28
CA ASP A 846 -78.44 -2.35 4.44
C ASP A 846 -77.34 -2.37 5.53
N ALA A 847 -76.79 -1.26 6.06
CA ALA A 847 -77.02 0.20 6.06
C ALA A 847 -77.74 0.80 7.28
N GLY A 848 -77.07 1.73 7.97
CA GLY A 848 -77.65 2.63 9.00
C GLY A 848 -77.79 2.01 10.41
N SER A 849 -78.14 2.77 11.46
CA SER A 849 -78.33 4.23 11.57
C SER A 849 -78.18 4.72 13.03
N ARG A 850 -78.00 6.03 13.21
CA ARG A 850 -78.23 6.81 14.45
C ARG A 850 -79.73 6.76 14.86
N PRO A 851 -80.16 7.00 16.12
CA PRO A 851 -79.97 8.30 16.81
C PRO A 851 -79.82 8.26 18.36
N ALA A 852 -80.22 9.38 19.01
CA ALA A 852 -80.04 9.86 20.40
C ALA A 852 -80.67 8.97 21.52
N ASP A 853 -80.54 9.25 22.84
CA ASP A 853 -80.29 10.54 23.52
C ASP A 853 -79.77 10.43 24.99
N THR A 854 -79.45 11.58 25.61
CA THR A 854 -79.29 11.93 27.04
C THR A 854 -78.04 11.55 27.88
N ASN A 855 -77.53 12.57 28.62
CA ASN A 855 -76.67 12.57 29.84
C ASN A 855 -75.24 11.94 29.82
N GLY A 856 -74.20 12.54 30.43
CA GLY A 856 -74.06 13.91 30.97
C GLY A 856 -72.83 14.16 31.89
N ARG A 857 -72.05 15.23 31.60
CA ARG A 857 -71.00 15.94 32.42
C ARG A 857 -69.62 15.27 32.63
N ILE A 858 -68.53 15.90 32.14
CA ILE A 858 -67.47 16.68 32.87
C ILE A 858 -66.47 15.81 33.68
N GLY A 859 -65.15 15.86 33.50
CA GLY A 859 -64.26 16.59 32.55
C GLY A 859 -62.92 17.01 33.21
N GLN A 860 -61.89 17.45 32.44
CA GLN A 860 -60.90 18.48 32.85
C GLN A 860 -59.91 18.90 31.74
N VAL A 861 -59.29 20.08 31.89
CA VAL A 861 -58.55 20.83 30.85
C VAL A 861 -57.50 21.79 31.47
N ARG A 862 -56.34 21.98 30.80
CA ARG A 862 -55.38 23.14 30.87
C ARG A 862 -54.45 23.38 32.11
N ARG A 863 -53.33 24.07 31.81
CA ARG A 863 -52.45 24.92 32.67
C ARG A 863 -53.10 26.32 32.89
N PRO A 864 -52.68 27.24 33.83
CA PRO A 864 -51.34 27.38 34.45
C PRO A 864 -51.25 27.82 35.94
N ASP A 865 -50.02 27.92 36.46
CA ASP A 865 -49.36 28.88 37.42
C ASP A 865 -50.16 29.77 38.40
N PRO A 866 -49.59 30.25 39.56
CA PRO A 866 -48.32 29.95 40.25
C PRO A 866 -48.42 29.79 41.81
N ALA A 867 -47.25 29.81 42.51
CA ALA A 867 -46.99 30.26 43.92
C ALA A 867 -46.50 29.22 44.98
N ARG A 868 -45.78 29.75 45.99
CA ARG A 868 -45.09 29.13 47.16
C ARG A 868 -45.91 29.40 48.47
N PRO A 869 -45.70 28.75 49.65
CA PRO A 869 -44.39 28.34 50.23
C PRO A 869 -44.35 27.06 51.12
N GLY A 870 -43.16 26.74 51.67
CA GLY A 870 -42.98 25.83 52.82
C GLY A 870 -41.93 24.71 52.62
N GLN A 871 -40.91 24.63 53.49
CA GLN A 871 -40.01 23.48 53.68
C GLN A 871 -40.27 22.84 55.06
N PRO A 872 -39.94 21.55 55.29
CA PRO A 872 -38.58 21.18 55.74
C PRO A 872 -37.83 20.22 54.77
N GLN A 873 -36.57 19.89 55.08
CA GLN A 873 -35.72 18.95 54.33
C GLN A 873 -34.93 18.00 55.24
N GLN A 874 -34.42 16.90 54.65
CA GLN A 874 -33.47 15.92 55.23
C GLN A 874 -34.06 15.02 56.35
N PRO A 875 -33.49 13.83 56.66
CA PRO A 875 -32.10 13.33 56.44
C PRO A 875 -31.84 12.59 55.11
N GLY A 876 -30.55 12.28 54.89
CA GLY A 876 -30.05 11.32 53.90
C GLY A 876 -28.81 10.59 54.45
N ARG A 877 -28.16 9.74 53.63
CA ARG A 877 -27.17 8.67 54.00
C ARG A 877 -27.85 7.42 54.61
N PRO A 878 -27.21 6.21 54.58
CA PRO A 878 -25.79 5.94 54.32
C PRO A 878 -25.46 4.94 53.19
N SER A 879 -24.15 4.79 52.97
CA SER A 879 -23.50 3.68 52.25
C SER A 879 -23.27 2.47 53.16
N GLU A 880 -22.63 1.43 52.62
CA GLU A 880 -21.98 0.29 53.30
C GLU A 880 -21.15 0.73 54.54
N PRO A 881 -21.04 -0.10 55.60
CA PRO A 881 -20.13 -1.27 55.68
C PRO A 881 -20.89 -2.48 56.34
N PRO A 882 -20.36 -3.44 57.16
CA PRO A 882 -18.98 -3.80 57.58
C PRO A 882 -18.64 -5.33 57.60
N VAL A 883 -17.47 -5.86 58.02
CA VAL A 883 -16.01 -5.51 58.04
C VAL A 883 -15.24 -6.81 58.40
N GLY A 884 -14.06 -7.06 57.80
CA GLY A 884 -13.08 -8.02 58.36
C GLY A 884 -11.82 -8.19 57.49
N GLY A 885 -10.63 -7.70 57.82
CA GLY A 885 -10.14 -6.98 59.02
C GLY A 885 -8.99 -7.74 59.71
N ALA A 886 -7.87 -7.16 60.14
CA ALA A 886 -7.44 -5.74 60.22
C ALA A 886 -5.90 -5.65 59.92
N VAL A 887 -5.14 -4.54 60.03
CA VAL A 887 -4.85 -3.71 61.23
C VAL A 887 -4.26 -2.32 60.83
N ARG A 888 -4.71 -1.25 61.51
CA ARG A 888 -4.09 0.07 61.90
C ARG A 888 -2.77 0.55 61.22
N ARG A 889 -2.46 1.86 61.05
CA ARG A 889 -3.12 3.18 61.30
C ARG A 889 -2.28 4.31 60.63
N ALA A 890 -2.86 5.52 60.46
CA ALA A 890 -2.16 6.79 60.19
C ALA A 890 -2.10 7.67 61.49
N PRO A 891 -1.68 8.97 61.54
CA PRO A 891 -1.17 9.89 60.50
C PRO A 891 0.01 10.85 60.89
N SER A 892 0.47 11.66 59.91
CA SER A 892 1.08 13.03 59.95
C SER A 892 1.87 13.62 61.17
N ARG A 893 3.13 14.04 60.90
CA ARG A 893 3.95 15.20 61.42
C ARG A 893 3.77 15.72 62.88
N PRO A 894 4.87 15.96 63.63
CA PRO A 894 5.74 17.14 63.39
C PRO A 894 7.26 16.92 63.70
N ALA A 895 8.00 18.00 63.99
CA ALA A 895 9.40 18.12 64.47
C ALA A 895 9.43 19.16 65.63
N PRO A 896 10.52 19.40 66.42
CA PRO A 896 11.95 19.07 66.23
C PRO A 896 12.71 18.59 67.52
N ASP A 897 14.05 18.76 67.52
CA ASP A 897 15.01 19.02 68.64
C ASP A 897 15.99 17.96 69.23
N SER A 898 17.28 18.33 69.13
CA SER A 898 18.43 18.17 70.07
C SER A 898 19.32 16.89 70.15
N ASP A 899 20.62 17.10 69.90
CA ASP A 899 21.78 16.26 70.30
C ASP A 899 22.29 16.61 71.74
N PRO A 900 23.30 15.90 72.31
CA PRO A 900 24.73 16.22 72.09
C PRO A 900 25.64 14.95 71.99
N VAL A 901 26.97 14.94 71.70
CA VAL A 901 28.13 15.80 72.09
C VAL A 901 29.23 15.76 70.98
N ALA A 902 30.13 16.77 70.90
CA ALA A 902 31.23 16.90 69.91
C ALA A 902 32.65 16.90 70.57
N PRO A 903 33.81 17.11 69.85
CA PRO A 903 34.25 18.49 69.47
C PRO A 903 35.24 18.72 68.27
N ARG A 904 35.06 19.86 67.57
CA ARG A 904 36.08 20.86 67.09
C ARG A 904 37.09 20.63 65.91
N THR A 905 36.70 21.12 64.69
CA THR A 905 37.19 22.35 63.94
C THR A 905 38.71 22.62 63.65
N PRO A 906 39.14 23.50 62.67
CA PRO A 906 38.41 24.58 61.93
C PRO A 906 38.71 24.85 60.41
N ASN A 907 37.88 25.73 59.77
CA ASN A 907 38.11 26.58 58.55
C ASN A 907 38.26 25.89 57.15
N ARG A 908 37.93 26.45 55.95
CA ARG A 908 37.22 27.68 55.42
C ARG A 908 37.05 27.51 53.86
N GLU A 909 36.29 28.25 53.02
CA GLU A 909 35.24 29.30 53.16
C GLU A 909 34.21 29.37 51.98
N ASN A 910 34.46 30.09 50.85
CA ASN A 910 33.42 30.53 49.86
C ASN A 910 33.89 30.56 48.38
N ALA A 911 32.97 30.30 47.41
CA ALA A 911 32.75 31.09 46.16
C ALA A 911 31.66 30.49 45.23
N ARG A 912 31.20 31.25 44.21
CA ARG A 912 30.17 30.86 43.20
C ARG A 912 30.63 31.10 41.75
N ARG A 913 29.95 30.39 40.82
CA ARG A 913 29.92 30.52 39.33
C ARG A 913 31.05 29.89 38.53
N ASN A 914 30.66 29.16 37.48
CA ASN A 914 31.49 28.81 36.33
C ASN A 914 30.77 29.17 35.02
N ARG A 915 31.53 29.77 34.10
CA ARG A 915 31.50 29.57 32.64
C ARG A 915 32.96 29.37 32.24
N PRO A 916 33.22 28.62 31.16
CA PRO A 916 34.04 29.25 30.11
C PRO A 916 33.48 29.01 28.71
N ASP A 917 34.07 29.70 27.74
CA ASP A 917 33.74 29.65 26.31
C ASP A 917 34.95 29.17 25.48
N THR A 918 34.64 28.52 24.35
CA THR A 918 35.41 28.44 23.08
C THR A 918 36.88 27.95 23.02
N GLY A 919 37.07 26.93 22.18
CA GLY A 919 38.27 26.64 21.37
C GLY A 919 37.99 25.42 20.47
N GLY A 920 38.51 25.27 19.24
CA GLY A 920 39.32 26.17 18.42
C GLY A 920 40.05 25.38 17.32
N TRP A 921 39.41 25.14 16.16
CA TRP A 921 39.88 24.18 15.14
C TRP A 921 40.50 24.85 13.90
N SER A 922 41.48 24.20 13.27
CA SER A 922 42.11 24.63 12.00
C SER A 922 42.40 23.45 11.07
N LEU A 923 42.12 23.58 9.77
CA LEU A 923 42.32 22.50 8.78
C LEU A 923 43.77 22.46 8.24
N GLY A 924 44.28 21.23 8.06
CA GLY A 924 45.42 20.91 7.20
C GLY A 924 45.01 19.94 6.09
N ALA A 925 45.79 19.87 5.01
CA ALA A 925 45.47 19.10 3.79
C ALA A 925 45.67 17.57 3.91
N GLY A 926 45.32 16.99 5.07
CA GLY A 926 45.51 15.56 5.39
C GLY A 926 44.51 15.00 6.40
N GLY A 927 43.37 15.67 6.60
CA GLY A 927 42.34 15.27 7.55
C GLY A 927 42.55 15.80 8.97
N ILE A 928 41.61 15.46 9.85
CA ILE A 928 41.55 15.89 11.26
C ILE A 928 41.98 14.70 12.13
N ARG A 929 42.84 14.95 13.12
CA ARG A 929 43.17 13.98 14.17
C ARG A 929 42.95 14.61 15.55
N LEU A 930 42.26 13.90 16.42
CA LEU A 930 42.30 14.10 17.86
C LEU A 930 43.46 13.27 18.43
N GLY A 931 43.96 13.60 19.62
CA GLY A 931 45.06 12.86 20.25
C GLY A 931 44.92 12.81 21.76
N ASP A 932 45.22 11.64 22.33
CA ASP A 932 45.12 11.34 23.76
C ASP A 932 46.51 11.03 24.39
N PRO A 933 46.67 11.17 25.71
CA PRO A 933 47.98 11.18 26.38
C PRO A 933 48.47 9.80 26.89
N VAL A 934 49.73 9.75 27.35
CA VAL A 934 50.46 8.55 27.82
C VAL A 934 50.88 8.71 29.29
N PRO A 935 50.77 7.66 30.12
CA PRO A 935 51.95 7.10 30.82
C PRO A 935 51.95 5.54 30.78
N ALA A 936 53.03 4.73 30.83
CA ALA A 936 54.51 4.86 30.97
C ALA A 936 55.05 4.04 32.18
N ASN A 937 55.52 2.80 31.93
CA ASN A 937 56.79 2.18 32.41
C ASN A 937 56.77 0.63 32.43
N GLY A 938 57.89 -0.02 32.07
CA GLY A 938 58.11 -1.47 32.22
C GLY A 938 59.02 -2.12 31.16
N THR A 939 60.28 -2.41 31.50
CA THR A 939 61.34 -3.04 30.66
C THR A 939 62.17 -4.01 31.53
N PRO A 940 63.13 -4.86 31.04
CA PRO A 940 63.73 -4.97 29.68
C PRO A 940 64.04 -6.41 29.11
N GLY A 941 63.76 -6.63 27.81
CA GLY A 941 64.55 -7.45 26.83
C GLY A 941 64.98 -8.92 27.13
N PRO A 942 65.93 -9.51 26.35
CA PRO A 942 66.43 -9.12 25.01
C PRO A 942 66.63 -10.27 23.97
N SER A 943 66.91 -9.91 22.70
CA SER A 943 67.64 -10.70 21.65
C SER A 943 67.05 -12.05 21.15
N GLU A 944 67.27 -12.52 19.90
CA GLU A 944 67.95 -12.02 18.68
C GLU A 944 67.34 -12.75 17.45
N ASN A 945 67.47 -12.32 16.18
CA ASN A 945 68.28 -11.25 15.56
C ASN A 945 67.40 -10.03 15.17
N GLY A 946 67.63 -9.11 14.20
CA GLY A 946 68.52 -9.01 13.03
C GLY A 946 67.87 -9.52 11.73
N SER A 947 68.08 -8.94 10.53
CA SER A 947 68.93 -7.80 10.09
C SER A 947 68.30 -7.17 8.80
N GLU A 948 68.78 -6.11 8.13
CA GLU A 948 70.04 -5.35 8.24
C GLU A 948 69.82 -3.82 8.03
N GLN A 949 70.31 -3.21 6.93
CA GLN A 949 70.42 -1.74 6.73
C GLN A 949 70.03 -1.36 5.26
N HIS A 950 69.89 -0.10 4.78
CA HIS A 950 70.68 1.14 4.98
C HIS A 950 69.86 2.46 4.77
N ARG A 951 70.52 3.64 4.69
CA ARG A 951 69.94 5.00 4.98
C ARG A 951 69.64 5.95 3.78
N GLN A 952 68.84 6.99 4.07
CA GLN A 952 68.55 8.26 3.33
C GLN A 952 69.76 9.27 3.33
N PRO A 953 69.74 10.55 2.79
CA PRO A 953 68.63 11.42 2.29
C PRO A 953 68.88 12.36 1.05
N GLY A 954 67.86 13.12 0.57
CA GLY A 954 68.03 14.26 -0.38
C GLY A 954 66.77 14.94 -0.98
N ARG A 955 66.84 16.24 -1.35
CA ARG A 955 65.86 17.14 -2.05
C ARG A 955 66.62 18.39 -2.60
N PRO A 956 66.09 19.34 -3.44
CA PRO A 956 64.79 19.52 -4.16
C PRO A 956 65.04 19.78 -5.70
N PRO A 957 64.35 20.66 -6.51
CA PRO A 957 62.99 21.24 -6.58
C PRO A 957 62.24 21.07 -7.96
N ARG A 958 61.16 21.84 -8.21
CA ARG A 958 60.34 22.05 -9.47
C ARG A 958 61.07 22.94 -10.55
N PRO A 959 60.57 23.26 -11.78
CA PRO A 959 59.18 23.20 -12.34
C PRO A 959 59.00 22.78 -13.85
N GLN A 960 57.76 22.92 -14.39
CA GLN A 960 57.44 23.00 -15.85
C GLN A 960 57.67 24.41 -16.42
N PRO A 961 57.75 24.57 -17.76
CA PRO A 961 56.86 25.52 -18.46
C PRO A 961 56.31 25.06 -19.84
N ILE A 962 55.49 25.92 -20.46
CA ILE A 962 54.66 25.70 -21.67
C ILE A 962 55.28 26.39 -22.91
N ARG A 963 55.11 25.84 -24.14
CA ARG A 963 54.99 26.54 -25.48
C ARG A 963 54.91 25.51 -26.65
N SER A 964 54.43 25.79 -27.88
CA SER A 964 53.35 26.69 -28.40
C SER A 964 53.13 26.50 -29.93
N ASP A 965 52.16 27.25 -30.50
CA ASP A 965 52.09 27.77 -31.89
C ASP A 965 51.70 26.90 -33.13
N ARG A 966 50.38 26.87 -33.38
CA ARG A 966 49.62 27.32 -34.59
C ARG A 966 50.32 27.53 -35.97
N ILE A 967 49.60 27.08 -37.03
CA ILE A 967 49.57 27.55 -38.45
C ILE A 967 50.84 27.22 -39.28
N GLY A 968 50.84 26.70 -40.53
CA GLY A 968 49.83 26.29 -41.54
C GLY A 968 50.56 25.91 -42.87
N PRO A 969 49.94 25.88 -44.07
CA PRO A 969 48.91 24.94 -44.56
C PRO A 969 49.24 24.20 -45.91
N GLN A 970 48.47 23.14 -46.21
CA GLN A 970 48.05 22.62 -47.55
C GLN A 970 49.02 21.95 -48.59
N GLN A 971 48.43 20.96 -49.30
CA GLN A 971 48.65 20.47 -50.69
C GLN A 971 49.51 19.21 -51.06
N ASP A 972 48.98 18.53 -52.11
CA ASP A 972 49.57 17.63 -53.13
C ASP A 972 49.77 16.09 -52.94
N PRO A 973 49.70 15.26 -54.03
CA PRO A 973 48.94 13.99 -54.02
C PRO A 973 49.64 12.75 -54.68
N ARG A 974 48.86 11.79 -55.23
CA ARG A 974 49.28 10.40 -55.60
C ARG A 974 49.34 10.06 -57.11
N PRO A 975 50.09 9.01 -57.49
CA PRO A 975 49.80 8.06 -58.61
C PRO A 975 48.84 6.91 -58.16
N ALA A 976 48.33 5.95 -58.95
CA ALA A 976 48.14 5.74 -60.40
C ALA A 976 47.06 4.62 -60.62
N GLU A 977 46.85 4.11 -61.84
CA GLU A 977 45.77 3.17 -62.26
C GLU A 977 46.22 2.33 -63.50
N PRO A 978 45.45 1.34 -64.06
CA PRO A 978 44.46 1.69 -65.11
C PRO A 978 43.24 0.74 -65.40
N ARG A 979 42.05 1.34 -65.60
CA ARG A 979 41.07 1.16 -66.74
C ARG A 979 40.20 -0.12 -66.93
N PRO A 980 39.11 -0.08 -67.77
CA PRO A 980 38.35 1.08 -68.34
C PRO A 980 36.78 1.04 -68.28
N SER A 981 36.18 2.16 -68.73
CA SER A 981 34.75 2.47 -69.11
C SER A 981 33.66 2.60 -68.02
N GLY A 982 32.81 3.64 -67.95
CA GLY A 982 32.69 4.97 -68.62
C GLY A 982 31.32 5.24 -69.28
N PRO A 983 30.82 6.50 -69.50
CA PRO A 983 31.25 7.85 -69.04
C PRO A 983 30.12 8.73 -68.39
N PRO A 984 30.37 9.97 -67.90
CA PRO A 984 29.33 10.88 -67.36
C PRO A 984 29.23 12.30 -68.00
N VAL A 985 28.03 12.69 -68.48
CA VAL A 985 27.63 13.99 -69.10
C VAL A 985 26.07 14.13 -69.02
N SER A 986 25.36 15.26 -68.81
CA SER A 986 25.61 16.60 -68.22
C SER A 986 24.26 17.31 -67.88
N SER A 987 24.29 18.56 -67.37
CA SER A 987 23.13 19.49 -67.19
C SER A 987 22.76 20.21 -68.51
N PRO A 988 21.72 21.10 -68.66
CA PRO A 988 20.97 21.89 -67.63
C PRO A 988 19.45 22.21 -67.87
N ARG A 989 18.87 23.06 -66.98
CA ARG A 989 17.61 23.88 -67.08
C ARG A 989 16.24 23.17 -67.19
N GLY A 990 15.22 23.68 -66.47
CA GLY A 990 13.80 23.40 -66.76
C GLY A 990 12.79 23.71 -65.62
N VAL A 991 11.85 24.62 -65.87
CA VAL A 991 10.66 25.03 -65.05
C VAL A 991 9.57 25.45 -66.06
N PRO A 992 8.23 25.34 -65.86
CA PRO A 992 7.42 24.82 -64.72
C PRO A 992 6.36 23.74 -65.11
N ALA A 993 5.47 23.45 -64.14
CA ALA A 993 4.05 23.04 -64.30
C ALA A 993 3.70 21.60 -64.78
N GLY A 994 2.64 20.97 -64.27
CA GLY A 994 1.72 21.40 -63.18
C GLY A 994 0.41 20.60 -63.15
N ARG A 995 -0.60 21.15 -62.45
CA ARG A 995 -2.00 20.65 -62.33
C ARG A 995 -2.16 19.39 -61.43
N GLN A 996 -2.92 19.45 -60.32
CA GLN A 996 -4.38 19.16 -60.17
C GLN A 996 -4.78 17.74 -60.64
N GLU A 997 -5.68 17.00 -59.98
CA GLU A 997 -6.68 17.42 -58.97
C GLU A 997 -7.11 16.32 -57.96
N ARG A 998 -7.72 16.82 -56.87
CA ARG A 998 -8.70 16.23 -55.92
C ARG A 998 -9.28 14.81 -56.12
N ALA A 999 -9.58 14.23 -54.94
CA ALA A 999 -10.80 13.45 -54.61
C ALA A 999 -10.94 12.04 -55.24
N GLY A 1000 -11.77 11.15 -54.69
CA GLY A 1000 -12.73 11.31 -53.57
C GLY A 1000 -13.04 10.02 -52.81
N ARG A 1001 -14.06 10.09 -51.94
CA ARG A 1001 -14.55 8.94 -51.16
C ARG A 1001 -15.63 8.16 -51.92
N SER A 1002 -15.61 6.85 -51.65
CA SER A 1002 -16.74 5.93 -51.41
C SER A 1002 -17.64 5.42 -52.56
N ASP A 1003 -18.20 4.23 -52.24
CA ASP A 1003 -19.43 3.60 -52.74
C ASP A 1003 -19.40 2.90 -54.12
N GLY A 1004 -19.89 1.65 -54.17
CA GLY A 1004 -20.19 0.91 -55.42
C GLY A 1004 -19.79 -0.57 -55.48
N ASP A 1005 -20.45 -1.45 -54.74
CA ASP A 1005 -20.60 -2.88 -55.12
C ASP A 1005 -21.72 -2.98 -56.19
N PRO A 1006 -21.60 -3.80 -57.26
CA PRO A 1006 -22.18 -5.15 -57.19
C PRO A 1006 -21.52 -6.28 -58.03
N SER A 1007 -21.62 -7.51 -57.50
CA SER A 1007 -21.93 -8.79 -58.20
C SER A 1007 -20.91 -9.52 -59.12
N SER A 1008 -20.42 -10.68 -58.64
CA SER A 1008 -20.67 -12.08 -59.13
C SER A 1008 -20.82 -12.43 -60.64
N PRO A 1009 -20.58 -13.70 -61.07
CA PRO A 1009 -19.55 -14.71 -60.69
C PRO A 1009 -18.99 -15.55 -61.91
N LEU A 1010 -18.17 -16.59 -61.66
CA LEU A 1010 -18.11 -17.94 -62.34
C LEU A 1010 -16.75 -18.49 -62.92
N ARG A 1011 -16.57 -19.81 -62.67
CA ARG A 1011 -16.01 -20.92 -63.53
C ARG A 1011 -14.48 -21.23 -63.67
N ARG A 1012 -14.15 -22.44 -63.16
CA ARG A 1012 -13.44 -23.60 -63.79
C ARG A 1012 -11.91 -23.66 -63.99
N ARG A 1013 -11.29 -24.54 -63.18
CA ARG A 1013 -10.43 -25.74 -63.49
C ARG A 1013 -10.27 -26.16 -64.98
N PRO A 1014 -9.18 -26.87 -65.39
CA PRO A 1014 -8.72 -28.14 -64.77
C PRO A 1014 -7.20 -28.50 -64.72
N ASP A 1015 -6.87 -29.41 -63.77
CA ASP A 1015 -6.01 -30.63 -63.77
C ASP A 1015 -4.57 -30.59 -64.41
N LEU A 1016 -3.56 -31.41 -64.05
CA LEU A 1016 -3.47 -32.83 -63.60
C LEU A 1016 -2.35 -33.07 -62.55
N GLY A 1017 -2.33 -34.24 -61.90
CA GLY A 1017 -1.23 -34.77 -61.05
C GLY A 1017 -0.36 -35.81 -61.77
N PRO A 1018 0.30 -36.81 -61.09
CA PRO A 1018 0.20 -37.19 -59.67
C PRO A 1018 1.54 -37.46 -58.93
N ALA A 1019 1.49 -37.61 -57.59
CA ALA A 1019 2.30 -38.49 -56.70
C ALA A 1019 2.36 -37.92 -55.26
N THR A 1020 1.84 -38.66 -54.29
CA THR A 1020 1.64 -38.30 -52.86
C THR A 1020 2.48 -39.24 -51.94
N PRO A 1021 2.59 -39.05 -50.59
CA PRO A 1021 1.64 -38.40 -49.66
C PRO A 1021 2.20 -37.23 -48.83
N ALA A 1022 2.21 -37.35 -47.49
CA ALA A 1022 2.13 -36.26 -46.51
C ALA A 1022 2.61 -36.78 -45.12
N GLY A 1023 2.86 -35.95 -44.10
CA GLY A 1023 2.77 -34.48 -44.05
C GLY A 1023 2.27 -33.92 -42.70
N GLN A 1024 2.88 -32.82 -42.26
CA GLN A 1024 2.44 -31.86 -41.22
C GLN A 1024 1.39 -30.86 -41.79
N PRO A 1025 0.90 -29.82 -41.07
CA PRO A 1025 0.44 -29.69 -39.67
C PRO A 1025 -0.88 -28.85 -39.56
N LEU A 1026 -1.16 -28.26 -38.39
CA LEU A 1026 -1.90 -26.99 -38.13
C LEU A 1026 -3.34 -26.78 -38.66
N ILE A 1027 -4.30 -26.60 -37.72
CA ILE A 1027 -5.50 -25.74 -37.87
C ILE A 1027 -5.79 -25.05 -36.51
N ALA A 1028 -6.37 -23.83 -36.54
CA ALA A 1028 -6.89 -23.13 -35.36
C ALA A 1028 -8.38 -22.80 -35.50
N SER A 1029 -9.09 -22.80 -34.36
CA SER A 1029 -10.40 -22.16 -34.07
C SER A 1029 -11.58 -22.31 -35.05
N LEU A 1030 -12.68 -22.91 -34.58
CA LEU A 1030 -14.01 -22.27 -34.56
C LEU A 1030 -15.02 -23.07 -33.72
N ASN A 1031 -15.97 -22.38 -33.10
CA ASN A 1031 -17.08 -22.98 -32.35
C ASN A 1031 -18.16 -23.51 -33.31
N PRO A 1032 -18.82 -24.64 -32.97
CA PRO A 1032 -20.25 -24.73 -33.19
C PRO A 1032 -21.01 -25.24 -31.95
N GLU A 1033 -22.00 -24.48 -31.52
CA GLU A 1033 -23.08 -25.00 -30.69
C GLU A 1033 -24.01 -25.88 -31.56
N GLN A 1034 -24.72 -26.83 -30.94
CA GLN A 1034 -25.82 -27.61 -31.54
C GLN A 1034 -25.47 -28.56 -32.71
N ALA A 1035 -25.12 -29.82 -32.40
CA ALA A 1035 -26.06 -30.96 -32.59
C ALA A 1035 -25.38 -32.35 -32.54
N GLN A 1036 -25.71 -33.17 -31.54
CA GLN A 1036 -26.25 -34.56 -31.65
C GLN A 1036 -26.17 -35.31 -30.29
N ARG A 1037 -27.07 -36.28 -30.08
CA ARG A 1037 -27.12 -37.16 -28.89
C ARG A 1037 -26.29 -38.43 -29.12
N PRO A 1038 -25.90 -39.15 -28.05
CA PRO A 1038 -26.51 -40.48 -27.90
C PRO A 1038 -26.89 -40.93 -26.47
N GLN A 1039 -28.09 -41.50 -26.38
CA GLN A 1039 -28.50 -42.71 -25.61
C GLN A 1039 -28.28 -42.82 -24.08
N ASN A 1040 -29.40 -42.97 -23.35
CA ASN A 1040 -29.49 -43.48 -21.97
C ASN A 1040 -29.57 -45.03 -21.92
N PRO A 1041 -29.08 -45.67 -20.84
CA PRO A 1041 -29.64 -46.91 -20.29
C PRO A 1041 -30.92 -46.66 -19.46
N ALA A 1042 -31.73 -47.70 -19.21
CA ALA A 1042 -33.04 -47.61 -18.53
C ALA A 1042 -33.12 -48.49 -17.25
N PRO A 1043 -34.12 -48.29 -16.34
CA PRO A 1043 -33.93 -48.53 -14.90
C PRO A 1043 -34.86 -49.57 -14.22
N ALA A 1044 -34.58 -49.89 -12.95
CA ALA A 1044 -35.51 -50.45 -11.95
C ALA A 1044 -34.92 -50.32 -10.50
N PRO A 1045 -35.69 -50.49 -9.41
CA PRO A 1045 -36.95 -49.78 -9.09
C PRO A 1045 -37.04 -49.25 -7.62
N THR A 1046 -37.92 -48.28 -7.37
CA THR A 1046 -38.38 -47.81 -6.02
C THR A 1046 -39.86 -48.24 -5.81
N PRO A 1047 -40.40 -48.39 -4.58
CA PRO A 1047 -40.78 -47.25 -3.68
C PRO A 1047 -40.84 -47.67 -2.16
N PRO A 1048 -41.57 -46.98 -1.23
CA PRO A 1048 -42.09 -45.60 -1.18
C PRO A 1048 -41.62 -44.78 0.07
N SER A 1049 -42.15 -43.56 0.24
CA SER A 1049 -42.15 -42.81 1.51
C SER A 1049 -43.44 -42.02 1.68
N PRO A 1050 -43.85 -41.69 2.93
CA PRO A 1050 -44.60 -40.46 3.19
C PRO A 1050 -44.01 -39.60 4.34
N ARG A 1051 -44.22 -38.28 4.24
CA ARG A 1051 -44.01 -37.22 5.26
C ARG A 1051 -45.29 -37.05 6.13
N PRO A 1052 -45.39 -36.16 7.16
CA PRO A 1052 -44.46 -35.10 7.64
C PRO A 1052 -44.25 -35.04 9.19
N ALA A 1053 -43.52 -34.01 9.67
CA ALA A 1053 -43.40 -33.62 11.09
C ALA A 1053 -44.61 -32.79 11.59
N PRO A 1054 -44.77 -32.52 12.92
CA PRO A 1054 -44.14 -31.31 13.50
C PRO A 1054 -43.78 -31.34 15.02
N SER A 1055 -43.08 -30.28 15.46
CA SER A 1055 -43.01 -29.58 16.78
C SER A 1055 -43.39 -30.25 18.12
N ALA A 1056 -42.57 -29.98 19.15
CA ALA A 1056 -42.82 -30.25 20.58
C ALA A 1056 -43.89 -29.32 21.23
N PRO A 1057 -44.42 -29.60 22.45
CA PRO A 1057 -43.70 -29.24 23.70
C PRO A 1057 -43.93 -30.13 24.96
N ALA A 1058 -43.03 -29.95 25.95
CA ALA A 1058 -43.16 -30.02 27.43
C ALA A 1058 -44.16 -30.96 28.17
N SER A 1059 -43.68 -31.64 29.23
CA SER A 1059 -44.13 -31.50 30.65
C SER A 1059 -43.45 -32.52 31.61
N ALA A 1060 -43.34 -32.20 32.90
CA ALA A 1060 -42.96 -33.12 34.00
C ALA A 1060 -44.21 -33.78 34.65
N PRO A 1061 -44.04 -34.75 35.57
CA PRO A 1061 -44.00 -34.47 37.03
C PRO A 1061 -42.68 -34.97 37.67
N ASP A 1062 -42.19 -34.51 38.83
CA ASP A 1062 -42.77 -34.38 40.19
C ASP A 1062 -43.11 -35.76 40.83
N GLU A 1063 -42.80 -36.08 42.09
CA GLU A 1063 -42.24 -35.36 43.25
C GLU A 1063 -41.55 -36.40 44.18
N ASP A 1064 -40.57 -36.04 45.03
CA ASP A 1064 -40.77 -36.11 46.50
C ASP A 1064 -39.59 -35.58 47.38
N ASP A 1065 -40.02 -34.95 48.48
CA ASP A 1065 -39.42 -34.51 49.76
C ASP A 1065 -37.89 -34.29 50.02
N SER A 1066 -37.56 -33.89 51.26
CA SER A 1066 -36.65 -32.77 51.49
C SER A 1066 -35.75 -32.82 52.75
N SER A 1067 -34.62 -32.11 52.63
CA SER A 1067 -33.98 -31.28 53.69
C SER A 1067 -33.07 -31.87 54.78
N SER A 1068 -32.20 -30.96 55.25
CA SER A 1068 -31.50 -30.89 56.56
C SER A 1068 -30.07 -31.47 56.68
N GLY A 1069 -29.19 -30.76 57.43
CA GLY A 1069 -27.79 -31.18 57.69
C GLY A 1069 -26.81 -30.04 57.97
N ARG A 1070 -26.82 -29.44 59.17
CA ARG A 1070 -25.94 -28.30 59.55
C ARG A 1070 -24.48 -28.71 59.88
N ARG A 1071 -23.56 -27.72 59.81
CA ARG A 1071 -22.22 -27.58 60.48
C ARG A 1071 -21.03 -28.35 59.86
N ARG A 1072 -19.75 -27.96 60.05
CA ARG A 1072 -19.05 -26.63 60.23
C ARG A 1072 -17.52 -26.89 60.40
N VAL A 1073 -16.63 -26.12 59.72
CA VAL A 1073 -15.15 -26.04 59.99
C VAL A 1073 -14.38 -27.34 59.58
N ARG A 1074 -13.14 -27.39 59.04
CA ARG A 1074 -11.94 -26.52 59.09
C ARG A 1074 -10.98 -26.75 57.89
N GLY A 1075 -10.39 -25.69 57.31
CA GLY A 1075 -9.20 -25.74 56.43
C GLY A 1075 -9.40 -26.44 55.06
N ALA A 1076 -8.52 -26.31 54.07
CA ALA A 1076 -7.48 -25.30 53.82
C ALA A 1076 -7.58 -24.86 52.33
N GLY A 1077 -6.87 -23.82 51.91
CA GLY A 1077 -6.94 -23.31 50.53
C GLY A 1077 -5.78 -23.77 49.65
N ASP A 1078 -6.02 -23.87 48.35
CA ASP A 1078 -5.01 -24.04 47.30
C ASP A 1078 -5.20 -22.98 46.20
N GLY A 1079 -4.14 -22.69 45.45
CA GLY A 1079 -4.10 -21.62 44.45
C GLY A 1079 -3.68 -22.10 43.07
N GLN A 1080 -4.14 -21.41 42.02
CA GLN A 1080 -3.69 -21.65 40.64
C GLN A 1080 -2.23 -21.19 40.48
N ILE A 1081 -1.39 -22.05 39.91
CA ILE A 1081 0.02 -21.76 39.63
C ILE A 1081 0.17 -21.34 38.16
N SER A 1082 0.98 -20.32 37.89
CA SER A 1082 1.32 -19.91 36.53
C SER A 1082 2.52 -20.69 36.00
N VAL A 1083 2.48 -21.09 34.72
CA VAL A 1083 3.55 -21.84 34.04
C VAL A 1083 4.93 -21.14 34.13
N ARG A 1084 4.95 -19.81 34.29
CA ARG A 1084 6.19 -19.04 34.48
C ARG A 1084 6.96 -19.34 35.76
N ASP A 1085 6.34 -19.93 36.78
CA ASP A 1085 7.03 -20.35 38.01
C ASP A 1085 7.67 -21.75 37.90
N LEU A 1086 7.21 -22.61 36.97
CA LEU A 1086 7.84 -23.91 36.69
C LEU A 1086 9.20 -23.75 36.00
N LEU A 1087 9.30 -22.81 35.05
CA LEU A 1087 10.52 -22.53 34.28
C LEU A 1087 11.68 -21.93 35.12
N ARG A 1088 11.46 -21.59 36.39
CA ARG A 1088 12.48 -21.07 37.31
C ARG A 1088 13.11 -22.13 38.23
N ARG A 1089 12.80 -23.42 38.06
CA ARG A 1089 13.21 -24.48 39.00
C ARG A 1089 13.99 -25.65 38.39
N ARG A 1090 14.56 -25.48 37.19
CA ARG A 1090 15.35 -26.54 36.51
C ARG A 1090 16.73 -26.08 36.04
N THR A 1091 17.39 -25.21 36.83
CA THR A 1091 18.78 -24.77 36.63
C THR A 1091 19.62 -25.01 37.88
N ASP A 1092 19.80 -26.28 38.25
CA ASP A 1092 20.78 -26.76 39.23
C ASP A 1092 21.27 -28.14 38.77
N GLY A 1093 22.34 -28.15 37.96
CA GLY A 1093 23.02 -29.35 37.51
C GLY A 1093 24.32 -29.57 38.30
N PRO A 1094 24.65 -30.79 38.75
CA PRO A 1094 25.88 -31.05 39.48
C PRO A 1094 27.10 -30.99 38.54
N GLY A 1095 27.91 -29.94 38.66
CA GLY A 1095 29.16 -29.80 37.92
C GLY A 1095 30.25 -30.78 38.43
N PRO A 1096 31.13 -31.28 37.55
CA PRO A 1096 32.20 -32.20 37.94
C PRO A 1096 33.43 -31.47 38.49
N ALA A 1097 34.04 -32.00 39.55
CA ALA A 1097 35.38 -31.60 40.00
C ALA A 1097 36.12 -32.78 40.65
N SER A 1098 37.32 -33.08 40.14
CA SER A 1098 38.29 -33.98 40.78
C SER A 1098 38.89 -33.28 42.01
N GLY A 1099 38.93 -33.96 43.16
CA GLY A 1099 39.49 -33.38 44.38
C GLY A 1099 41.01 -33.57 44.55
N SER A 1100 41.69 -32.59 45.14
CA SER A 1100 42.84 -32.80 46.03
C SER A 1100 42.97 -31.62 47.02
N GLU A 1101 43.44 -31.92 48.22
CA GLU A 1101 43.36 -31.13 49.45
C GLU A 1101 44.18 -29.82 49.55
N SER A 1102 43.84 -29.05 50.59
CA SER A 1102 44.71 -28.23 51.47
C SER A 1102 45.08 -26.78 51.12
N ASP A 1103 44.46 -25.87 51.88
CA ASP A 1103 45.04 -24.76 52.67
C ASP A 1103 46.21 -23.94 52.09
N ASN A 1104 45.92 -22.70 51.66
CA ASN A 1104 46.00 -21.51 52.55
C ASN A 1104 45.35 -20.27 51.92
#